data_AF-A0A8J8ARV9-F1
#
_entry.id   AF-A0A8J8ARV9-F1
#
_cell.length_a   1.000
_cell.length_b   1.000
_cell.length_c   1.000
_cell.angle_alpha   90.00
_cell.angle_beta   90.00
_cell.angle_gamma   90.00
#
_symmetry.space_group_name_H-M   'P 1'
#
loop_
_entity.id
_entity.type
_entity.pdbx_description
1 polymer ?
#
loop_
_entity_poly.entity_id
_entity_poly.type
_entity_poly.pdbx_seq_one_letter_code
_entity_poly.pdbx_strand_id
1 'polypeptide(L)'
;MLSAPSPVRFVRRRPLVGVALLFVLPILVTPHLLRAQAPAGYELTFSDDFNGSALDAAVWAIDPARPNVAVSNGALHLITEKIGQDGSGNDLWREGKLATRVWMQRFGYYEARFRIGAATGLNNAFWLNTPAPYSIAANVIDRMELDIMEAHYTNKLNYNTHDWAPTHIGKGGKATASVDLSAGYNTYAMEWAHDNTLRFYFNGELKLTLAATTLRDAETFIPLELLFSTKVADFAGTPGPGLDGSRMSVDYVRAYDTPGFTSTASNNWGTETNWASGRYPRSTDAAIFNRPTVPATITIAGADKAAREIYLDHPQLPALTFVARADFPAAVLRLGSSGAGAVTVNARVTTPQTVALPVIAEAALHLNQFSTAPGATLAFTAPLRATLAGETLNILNSGAIDLRAPIEGTFGPLRLIGPSTTRLGAANAHTGETQVLRGTLLIAANGALGGTAAGTRISSGGTLALGEGVASAAAEPVALAGTGAAGRSGALELLDATAATLASPLTLEAATTLATAVAGGRLTLTGTVQSTTATELTATGPGTLELAGPVHSLRNVIHRGPGTLRLSNSDSTFGSTAEAAANGTLLVARGTALIAADAPNNAPGALGRSSYRVRLGTAAYAVAGEEAALLIDGAYTVARPLQIEAGNQPAAAVIGNTGATVSRFTGAIFLQRELTVRAAEGGTVRLEGIAQDDTAPGALRIEGPGTVELTAVNRHTGGTAVAAGTLRLLGEVASPVLVSGGTLTGTGRIASTLTCAADGRLAATLPATPAALAPLRVDGTATFASGATLALDGATAAAGSTWTLLRASAFTGPLPQLALPAGWQGSLAVVSNELRFTLQSITVSAAAAWRTEHFGSAAVDPGSAATADPDADGWANLAEFALGLDPLAVDGSAALALATATDRLTLTFTRRAEPALTYTVEAATSPAGPWTSIWTSTGAQNTAGPVTVTDPVALTTSPTRFLRLRLETATW
;
A
#
# COMPACT_ATOMS: atom_id res chain seq x y z
N MET A 1 26.27 14.47 8.08
CA MET A 1 27.18 15.58 7.70
C MET A 1 27.64 15.36 6.28
N LEU A 2 27.80 16.44 5.49
CA LEU A 2 28.02 16.52 4.03
C LEU A 2 26.71 16.37 3.22
N SER A 3 26.29 17.26 2.33
CA SER A 3 26.69 18.63 1.97
C SER A 3 25.52 19.23 1.17
N ALA A 4 25.02 20.40 1.57
CA ALA A 4 23.92 21.10 0.90
C ALA A 4 24.38 21.78 -0.41
N PRO A 5 23.54 21.86 -1.46
CA PRO A 5 23.85 22.61 -2.67
C PRO A 5 23.69 24.12 -2.44
N SER A 6 24.66 24.90 -2.92
CA SER A 6 24.74 26.36 -2.76
C SER A 6 23.81 27.11 -3.72
N PRO A 7 23.30 28.31 -3.35
CA PRO A 7 22.46 29.12 -4.21
C PRO A 7 23.27 29.92 -5.24
N VAL A 8 22.74 30.02 -6.47
CA VAL A 8 23.28 30.80 -7.58
C VAL A 8 23.22 32.30 -7.26
N ARG A 9 24.38 32.97 -7.23
CA ARG A 9 24.50 34.42 -7.02
C ARG A 9 24.25 35.18 -8.34
N PHE A 10 23.27 36.09 -8.33
CA PHE A 10 23.17 37.16 -9.33
C PHE A 10 24.28 38.19 -9.12
N VAL A 11 25.14 38.38 -10.13
CA VAL A 11 26.14 39.46 -10.14
C VAL A 11 25.53 40.70 -10.81
N ARG A 12 25.16 41.72 -10.02
CA ARG A 12 24.97 43.08 -10.51
C ARG A 12 26.34 43.77 -10.57
N ARG A 13 26.74 44.31 -11.73
CA ARG A 13 27.83 45.30 -11.83
C ARG A 13 27.26 46.68 -12.15
N ARG A 14 27.61 47.67 -11.32
CA ARG A 14 27.44 49.11 -11.59
C ARG A 14 28.59 49.60 -12.50
N PRO A 15 28.41 50.63 -13.33
CA PRO A 15 29.48 51.15 -14.17
C PRO A 15 30.37 52.13 -13.39
N LEU A 16 31.68 52.08 -13.65
CA LEU A 16 32.66 53.08 -13.25
C LEU A 16 32.89 54.01 -14.45
N VAL A 17 32.82 55.31 -14.17
CA VAL A 17 33.09 56.42 -15.09
C VAL A 17 34.60 56.48 -15.38
N GLY A 18 34.96 56.50 -16.66
CA GLY A 18 36.32 56.74 -17.13
C GLY A 18 36.29 57.46 -18.48
N VAL A 19 36.62 58.74 -18.45
CA VAL A 19 36.72 59.64 -19.62
C VAL A 19 37.98 59.29 -20.42
N ALA A 20 37.84 59.07 -21.74
CA ALA A 20 38.96 59.14 -22.68
C ALA A 20 38.46 59.52 -24.09
N LEU A 21 39.32 60.28 -24.78
CA LEU A 21 39.09 61.18 -25.90
C LEU A 21 38.46 60.61 -27.18
N LEU A 22 37.73 61.52 -27.83
CA LEU A 22 37.14 61.50 -29.16
C LEU A 22 38.16 61.19 -30.29
N PHE A 23 37.86 60.20 -31.12
CA PHE A 23 38.22 60.19 -32.55
C PHE A 23 36.93 59.94 -33.34
N VAL A 24 36.54 60.93 -34.14
CA VAL A 24 35.36 60.87 -35.02
C VAL A 24 35.76 60.16 -36.31
N LEU A 25 35.30 58.91 -36.46
CA LEU A 25 35.20 58.22 -37.75
C LEU A 25 33.70 58.13 -38.10
N PRO A 26 33.27 58.35 -39.35
CA PRO A 26 31.87 58.19 -39.72
C PRO A 26 31.55 56.70 -39.77
N ILE A 27 31.01 56.17 -38.68
CA ILE A 27 30.41 54.83 -38.69
C ILE A 27 29.14 54.93 -39.52
N LEU A 28 29.18 54.30 -40.69
CA LEU A 28 28.00 53.89 -41.43
C LEU A 28 27.12 53.08 -40.46
N VAL A 29 26.03 53.68 -39.98
CA VAL A 29 25.02 52.96 -39.19
C VAL A 29 24.35 51.97 -40.13
N THR A 30 24.82 50.72 -40.13
CA THR A 30 24.07 49.59 -40.67
C THR A 30 22.74 49.47 -39.90
N PRO A 31 21.58 49.36 -40.58
CA PRO A 31 20.30 49.25 -39.91
C PRO A 31 20.14 47.82 -39.34
N HIS A 32 20.66 47.59 -38.13
CA HIS A 32 20.39 46.37 -37.35
C HIS A 32 19.33 46.58 -36.25
N LEU A 33 18.57 47.68 -36.29
CA LEU A 33 17.61 48.03 -35.25
C LEU A 33 16.19 48.18 -35.80
N LEU A 34 15.64 47.08 -36.30
CA LEU A 34 14.21 46.82 -36.17
C LEU A 34 14.08 45.51 -35.39
N ARG A 35 14.48 45.54 -34.11
CA ARG A 35 13.99 44.55 -33.15
C ARG A 35 12.52 44.89 -32.99
N ALA A 36 11.63 44.08 -33.55
CA ALA A 36 10.25 44.12 -33.13
C ALA A 36 10.25 43.90 -31.60
N GLN A 37 9.66 44.84 -30.89
CA GLN A 37 9.59 44.82 -29.44
C GLN A 37 8.17 44.39 -29.10
N ALA A 38 8.03 43.50 -28.11
CA ALA A 38 6.72 43.12 -27.60
C ALA A 38 5.86 44.37 -27.35
N PRO A 39 4.52 44.27 -27.46
CA PRO A 39 3.64 45.41 -27.19
C PRO A 39 3.99 46.07 -25.85
N ALA A 40 3.83 47.39 -25.77
CA ALA A 40 4.13 48.13 -24.55
C ALA A 40 3.39 47.51 -23.35
N GLY A 41 4.10 47.28 -22.25
CA GLY A 41 3.56 46.67 -21.04
C GLY A 41 3.70 45.16 -20.93
N TYR A 42 4.34 44.46 -21.88
CA TYR A 42 4.74 43.06 -21.75
C TYR A 42 6.16 42.94 -21.17
N GLU A 43 6.47 41.86 -20.42
CA GLU A 43 7.83 41.60 -19.93
C GLU A 43 8.34 40.23 -20.37
N LEU A 44 9.66 40.12 -20.51
CA LEU A 44 10.33 38.94 -21.03
C LEU A 44 10.28 37.78 -20.01
N THR A 45 9.78 36.62 -20.44
CA THR A 45 9.71 35.40 -19.62
C THR A 45 10.57 34.25 -20.16
N PHE A 46 10.96 34.32 -21.43
CA PHE A 46 11.87 33.38 -22.06
C PHE A 46 12.61 34.05 -23.21
N SER A 47 13.89 33.72 -23.36
CA SER A 47 14.66 34.10 -24.54
C SER A 47 15.81 33.16 -24.76
N ASP A 48 16.12 32.91 -26.02
CA ASP A 48 17.40 32.37 -26.46
C ASP A 48 17.85 33.14 -27.70
N ASP A 49 19.04 33.74 -27.61
CA ASP A 49 19.68 34.45 -28.73
C ASP A 49 20.69 33.53 -29.47
N PHE A 50 20.81 32.24 -29.08
CA PHE A 50 21.64 31.22 -29.72
C PHE A 50 23.12 31.62 -29.97
N ASN A 51 23.66 32.52 -29.12
CA ASN A 51 25.03 33.03 -29.21
C ASN A 51 26.09 32.09 -28.60
N GLY A 52 25.67 30.97 -28.01
CA GLY A 52 26.57 29.97 -27.45
C GLY A 52 27.34 29.20 -28.52
N SER A 53 28.35 28.43 -28.09
CA SER A 53 29.09 27.51 -28.96
C SER A 53 28.38 26.17 -29.18
N ALA A 54 27.26 25.93 -28.49
CA ALA A 54 26.43 24.73 -28.57
C ALA A 54 24.99 25.06 -28.11
N LEU A 55 24.03 24.17 -28.43
CA LEU A 55 22.67 24.25 -27.94
C LEU A 55 22.63 24.03 -26.42
N ASP A 56 21.89 24.85 -25.69
CA ASP A 56 21.70 24.65 -24.25
C ASP A 56 20.75 23.46 -24.00
N ALA A 57 21.33 22.33 -23.61
CA ALA A 57 20.60 21.09 -23.33
C ALA A 57 19.74 21.15 -22.05
N ALA A 58 19.91 22.16 -21.20
CA ALA A 58 19.01 22.40 -20.07
C ALA A 58 17.70 23.07 -20.53
N VAL A 59 17.76 23.83 -21.63
CA VAL A 59 16.62 24.56 -22.19
C VAL A 59 15.89 23.74 -23.25
N TRP A 60 16.64 23.08 -24.14
CA TRP A 60 16.10 22.44 -25.34
C TRP A 60 16.25 20.92 -25.31
N ALA A 61 15.23 20.22 -25.80
CA ALA A 61 15.24 18.81 -26.09
C ALA A 61 15.13 18.59 -27.61
N ILE A 62 16.12 17.91 -28.20
CA ILE A 62 16.12 17.53 -29.61
C ILE A 62 15.24 16.28 -29.79
N ASP A 63 14.40 16.28 -30.82
CA ASP A 63 13.61 15.11 -31.20
C ASP A 63 14.53 14.04 -31.82
N PRO A 64 14.59 12.83 -31.25
CA PRO A 64 15.48 11.78 -31.74
C PRO A 64 15.15 11.33 -33.17
N ALA A 65 13.91 11.51 -33.64
CA ALA A 65 13.51 11.20 -35.01
C ALA A 65 13.93 12.29 -36.01
N ARG A 66 14.21 13.51 -35.55
CA ARG A 66 14.67 14.64 -36.37
C ARG A 66 15.82 15.38 -35.69
N PRO A 67 17.00 14.75 -35.62
CA PRO A 67 18.10 15.20 -34.76
C PRO A 67 18.97 16.30 -35.36
N ASN A 68 18.73 16.76 -36.59
CA ASN A 68 19.67 17.60 -37.35
C ASN A 68 19.60 19.08 -36.95
N VAL A 69 20.06 19.36 -35.73
CA VAL A 69 20.01 20.64 -35.07
C VAL A 69 21.42 21.06 -34.66
N ALA A 70 21.82 22.29 -35.00
CA ALA A 70 23.13 22.83 -34.65
C ALA A 70 23.01 24.31 -34.23
N VAL A 71 23.94 24.77 -33.39
CA VAL A 71 24.10 26.21 -33.07
C VAL A 71 25.46 26.65 -33.55
N SER A 72 25.50 27.70 -34.38
CA SER A 72 26.76 28.30 -34.86
C SER A 72 26.52 29.72 -35.35
N ASN A 73 27.55 30.57 -35.32
CA ASN A 73 27.50 31.94 -35.86
C ASN A 73 26.32 32.78 -35.33
N GLY A 74 25.99 32.63 -34.04
CA GLY A 74 24.89 33.37 -33.40
C GLY A 74 23.50 32.97 -33.86
N ALA A 75 23.32 31.73 -34.34
CA ALA A 75 22.02 31.23 -34.76
C ALA A 75 21.85 29.73 -34.48
N LEU A 76 20.61 29.34 -34.26
CA LEU A 76 20.15 27.95 -34.33
C LEU A 76 19.89 27.58 -35.79
N HIS A 77 20.32 26.39 -36.19
CA HIS A 77 20.16 25.84 -37.53
C HIS A 77 19.45 24.48 -37.47
N LEU A 78 18.34 24.37 -38.22
CA LEU A 78 17.68 23.09 -38.49
C LEU A 78 18.01 22.74 -39.94
N ILE A 79 18.91 21.78 -40.11
CA ILE A 79 19.54 21.47 -41.39
C ILE A 79 18.77 20.32 -42.04
N THR A 80 18.51 20.44 -43.34
CA THR A 80 17.93 19.38 -44.16
C THR A 80 19.06 18.72 -44.94
N GLU A 81 19.28 17.43 -44.72
CA GLU A 81 20.36 16.66 -45.33
C GLU A 81 19.77 15.46 -46.08
N LYS A 82 20.18 15.25 -47.32
CA LYS A 82 19.82 14.02 -48.05
C LYS A 82 20.67 12.86 -47.55
N ILE A 83 20.03 11.82 -47.03
CA ILE A 83 20.71 10.64 -46.46
C ILE A 83 20.63 9.39 -47.34
N GLY A 84 19.92 9.47 -48.47
CA GLY A 84 19.80 8.37 -49.42
C GLY A 84 18.52 8.45 -50.23
N GLN A 85 18.08 7.29 -50.72
CA GLN A 85 16.79 7.11 -51.38
C GLN A 85 16.10 5.87 -50.84
N ASP A 86 14.77 5.85 -50.86
CA ASP A 86 14.00 4.64 -50.58
C ASP A 86 14.03 3.68 -51.78
N GLY A 87 13.47 2.47 -51.61
CA GLY A 87 13.41 1.46 -52.68
C GLY A 87 12.55 1.85 -53.88
N SER A 88 11.85 2.98 -53.84
CA SER A 88 11.04 3.54 -54.91
C SER A 88 11.74 4.73 -55.61
N GLY A 89 12.96 5.08 -55.19
CA GLY A 89 13.73 6.20 -55.74
C GLY A 89 13.39 7.56 -55.16
N ASN A 90 12.60 7.64 -54.08
CA ASN A 90 12.32 8.91 -53.39
C ASN A 90 13.49 9.26 -52.47
N ASP A 91 13.88 10.53 -52.45
CA ASP A 91 14.93 11.01 -51.55
C ASP A 91 14.53 10.87 -50.08
N LEU A 92 15.44 10.31 -49.28
CA LEU A 92 15.33 10.24 -47.83
C LEU A 92 16.05 11.42 -47.20
N TRP A 93 15.40 12.06 -46.24
CA TRP A 93 15.86 13.30 -45.63
C TRP A 93 16.08 13.13 -44.13
N ARG A 94 17.14 13.75 -43.62
CA ARG A 94 17.37 13.99 -42.20
C ARG A 94 17.08 15.45 -41.90
N GLU A 95 16.27 15.69 -40.87
CA GLU A 95 15.67 16.99 -40.56
C GLU A 95 15.92 17.37 -39.10
N GLY A 96 15.57 18.61 -38.73
CA GLY A 96 15.69 19.11 -37.36
C GLY A 96 14.33 19.31 -36.68
N LYS A 97 14.23 18.93 -35.41
CA LYS A 97 13.16 19.36 -34.50
C LYS A 97 13.70 19.44 -33.07
N LEU A 98 13.27 20.46 -32.35
CA LEU A 98 13.52 20.64 -30.93
C LEU A 98 12.34 21.34 -30.25
N ALA A 99 12.21 21.12 -28.95
CA ALA A 99 11.21 21.73 -28.09
C ALA A 99 11.85 22.23 -26.79
N THR A 100 11.20 23.17 -26.10
CA THR A 100 11.58 23.54 -24.74
C THR A 100 11.40 22.35 -23.79
N ARG A 101 12.36 22.14 -22.89
CA ARG A 101 12.44 20.94 -22.04
C ARG A 101 11.54 20.99 -20.81
N VAL A 102 11.41 22.20 -20.24
CA VAL A 102 10.65 22.46 -19.00
C VAL A 102 9.79 23.70 -19.13
N TRP A 103 10.24 24.70 -19.90
CA TRP A 103 9.52 25.95 -20.05
C TRP A 103 8.23 25.74 -20.87
N MET A 104 7.13 26.24 -20.34
CA MET A 104 5.81 26.26 -20.97
C MET A 104 5.04 27.52 -20.58
N GLN A 105 4.24 28.05 -21.49
CA GLN A 105 3.46 29.27 -21.28
C GLN A 105 2.18 29.23 -22.11
N ARG A 106 1.18 30.02 -21.69
CA ARG A 106 -0.06 30.19 -22.44
C ARG A 106 -0.24 31.62 -22.93
N PHE A 107 -0.59 32.54 -22.03
CA PHE A 107 -0.78 33.94 -22.39
C PHE A 107 0.54 34.66 -22.58
N GLY A 108 0.56 35.60 -23.52
CA GLY A 108 1.78 36.33 -23.82
C GLY A 108 1.97 36.70 -25.27
N TYR A 109 3.16 37.22 -25.57
CA TYR A 109 3.64 37.48 -26.92
C TYR A 109 4.83 36.56 -27.20
N TYR A 110 4.78 35.82 -28.29
CA TYR A 110 5.82 34.89 -28.73
C TYR A 110 6.37 35.42 -30.04
N GLU A 111 7.69 35.56 -30.15
CA GLU A 111 8.35 36.05 -31.36
C GLU A 111 9.61 35.24 -31.64
N ALA A 112 9.79 34.87 -32.91
CA ALA A 112 11.05 34.37 -33.40
C ALA A 112 11.49 35.19 -34.62
N ARG A 113 12.81 35.41 -34.73
CA ARG A 113 13.42 35.98 -35.92
C ARG A 113 14.18 34.89 -36.65
N PHE A 114 13.70 34.50 -37.83
CA PHE A 114 14.35 33.45 -38.62
C PHE A 114 14.29 33.72 -40.11
N ARG A 115 15.13 33.01 -40.86
CA ARG A 115 15.06 32.86 -42.31
C ARG A 115 14.84 31.39 -42.65
N ILE A 116 14.08 31.14 -43.71
CA ILE A 116 13.75 29.77 -44.14
C ILE A 116 14.82 29.18 -45.07
N GLY A 117 14.78 27.87 -45.28
CA GLY A 117 15.57 27.24 -46.33
C GLY A 117 15.18 27.75 -47.73
N ALA A 118 16.18 28.02 -48.58
CA ALA A 118 16.00 28.53 -49.94
C ALA A 118 15.60 27.43 -50.94
N ALA A 119 14.60 26.61 -50.61
CA ALA A 119 14.16 25.49 -51.42
C ALA A 119 12.66 25.19 -51.22
N THR A 120 11.98 24.82 -52.31
CA THR A 120 10.60 24.31 -52.28
C THR A 120 10.53 22.93 -51.61
N GLY A 121 9.38 22.61 -51.01
CA GLY A 121 9.13 21.31 -50.39
C GLY A 121 9.60 21.19 -48.94
N LEU A 122 10.06 22.29 -48.33
CA LEU A 122 10.43 22.36 -46.91
C LEU A 122 9.43 23.17 -46.10
N ASN A 123 8.81 22.54 -45.10
CA ASN A 123 8.07 23.23 -44.06
C ASN A 123 9.05 23.78 -43.02
N ASN A 124 9.04 25.09 -42.77
CA ASN A 124 9.86 25.75 -41.76
C ASN A 124 8.92 26.27 -40.67
N ALA A 125 8.92 25.59 -39.51
CA ALA A 125 7.89 25.78 -38.51
C ALA A 125 8.40 26.41 -37.21
N PHE A 126 7.68 27.41 -36.73
CA PHE A 126 7.73 27.96 -35.38
C PHE A 126 6.33 27.81 -34.77
N TRP A 127 6.22 27.03 -33.70
CA TRP A 127 4.93 26.55 -33.22
C TRP A 127 4.94 26.20 -31.74
N LEU A 128 3.75 26.07 -31.16
CA LEU A 128 3.54 25.63 -29.79
C LEU A 128 2.72 24.34 -29.79
N ASN A 129 2.92 23.49 -28.78
CA ASN A 129 2.23 22.21 -28.71
C ASN A 129 1.93 21.78 -27.27
N THR A 130 0.91 20.95 -27.06
CA THR A 130 0.67 20.29 -25.78
C THR A 130 1.87 19.39 -25.45
N PRO A 131 2.54 19.59 -24.29
CA PRO A 131 3.64 18.73 -23.88
C PRO A 131 3.22 17.26 -23.84
N ALA A 132 4.09 16.37 -24.31
CA ALA A 132 3.77 14.94 -24.44
C ALA A 132 3.17 14.28 -23.17
N PRO A 133 3.59 14.60 -21.93
CA PRO A 133 2.98 14.00 -20.73
C PRO A 133 1.50 14.33 -20.49
N TYR A 134 0.98 15.36 -21.16
CA TYR A 134 -0.39 15.87 -21.02
C TYR A 134 -1.31 15.48 -22.18
N SER A 135 -0.78 14.83 -23.22
CA SER A 135 -1.58 14.14 -24.24
C SER A 135 -1.80 12.70 -23.78
N ILE A 136 -3.02 12.38 -23.31
CA ILE A 136 -3.27 11.18 -22.50
C ILE A 136 -4.15 10.15 -23.24
N ALA A 137 -5.09 10.63 -24.04
CA ALA A 137 -5.80 9.84 -25.05
C ALA A 137 -6.60 10.81 -25.93
N ALA A 138 -6.76 10.45 -27.21
CA ALA A 138 -7.50 11.24 -28.21
C ALA A 138 -8.89 11.72 -27.75
N ASN A 139 -9.54 11.02 -26.81
CA ASN A 139 -10.89 11.31 -26.32
C ASN A 139 -10.93 11.82 -24.86
N VAL A 140 -9.78 12.06 -24.22
CA VAL A 140 -9.70 12.48 -22.81
C VAL A 140 -9.13 13.88 -22.70
N ILE A 141 -7.87 14.03 -23.09
CA ILE A 141 -7.19 15.31 -23.31
C ILE A 141 -6.35 15.09 -24.55
N ASP A 142 -6.71 15.80 -25.59
CA ASP A 142 -6.02 15.74 -26.87
C ASP A 142 -4.82 16.70 -26.93
N ARG A 143 -4.13 16.71 -28.06
CA ARG A 143 -3.07 17.64 -28.39
C ARG A 143 -3.66 18.91 -29.00
N MET A 144 -3.34 20.06 -28.39
CA MET A 144 -3.50 21.36 -29.03
C MET A 144 -2.17 21.77 -29.66
N GLU A 145 -2.23 22.26 -30.88
CA GLU A 145 -1.08 22.72 -31.64
C GLU A 145 -1.38 24.11 -32.21
N LEU A 146 -0.48 25.06 -31.98
CA LEU A 146 -0.59 26.44 -32.44
C LEU A 146 0.59 26.76 -33.35
N ASP A 147 0.33 26.81 -34.64
CA ASP A 147 1.32 27.15 -35.65
C ASP A 147 1.42 28.67 -35.76
N ILE A 148 2.38 29.24 -35.04
CA ILE A 148 2.71 30.66 -35.14
C ILE A 148 3.17 30.98 -36.56
N MET A 149 3.95 30.07 -37.15
CA MET A 149 4.33 30.15 -38.55
C MET A 149 4.75 28.80 -39.12
N GLU A 150 4.07 28.38 -40.19
CA GLU A 150 4.56 27.41 -41.17
C GLU A 150 4.92 28.15 -42.47
N ALA A 151 6.20 28.50 -42.62
CA ALA A 151 6.68 29.28 -43.76
C ALA A 151 7.23 28.39 -44.89
N HIS A 152 6.78 28.63 -46.12
CA HIS A 152 7.21 27.88 -47.31
C HIS A 152 7.85 28.79 -48.34
N TYR A 153 8.88 28.27 -49.01
CA TYR A 153 9.56 28.97 -50.08
C TYR A 153 8.60 29.25 -51.26
N THR A 154 8.65 30.44 -51.88
CA THR A 154 9.56 31.56 -51.59
C THR A 154 9.02 32.50 -50.51
N ASN A 155 7.70 32.66 -50.43
CA ASN A 155 7.08 33.76 -49.67
C ASN A 155 5.71 33.43 -49.05
N LYS A 156 5.42 32.15 -48.77
CA LYS A 156 4.13 31.74 -48.20
C LYS A 156 4.18 31.73 -46.67
N LEU A 157 3.15 32.30 -46.07
CA LEU A 157 2.92 32.35 -44.62
C LEU A 157 1.66 31.56 -44.30
N ASN A 158 1.74 30.54 -43.45
CA ASN A 158 0.58 29.79 -42.99
C ASN A 158 0.52 29.84 -41.46
N TYR A 159 -0.67 30.11 -40.93
CA TYR A 159 -0.98 30.16 -39.51
C TYR A 159 -2.08 29.15 -39.23
N ASN A 160 -2.00 28.43 -38.12
CA ASN A 160 -3.01 27.42 -37.81
C ASN A 160 -3.17 27.20 -36.31
N THR A 161 -4.35 26.69 -35.97
CA THR A 161 -4.65 26.10 -34.69
C THR A 161 -5.26 24.74 -34.93
N HIS A 162 -4.76 23.73 -34.25
CA HIS A 162 -5.18 22.35 -34.38
C HIS A 162 -5.64 21.80 -33.03
N ASP A 163 -6.84 21.24 -33.04
CA ASP A 163 -7.37 20.29 -32.07
C ASP A 163 -7.51 18.96 -32.83
N TRP A 164 -6.69 17.97 -32.53
CA TRP A 164 -6.43 16.81 -33.40
C TRP A 164 -7.50 15.72 -33.30
N ALA A 165 -8.16 15.56 -32.16
CA ALA A 165 -8.94 14.38 -31.85
C ALA A 165 -10.08 14.62 -30.84
N PRO A 166 -11.06 13.70 -30.76
CA PRO A 166 -11.35 12.61 -31.69
C PRO A 166 -11.73 13.07 -33.10
N THR A 167 -12.05 14.35 -33.29
CA THR A 167 -12.29 14.96 -34.60
C THR A 167 -11.31 16.09 -34.79
N HIS A 168 -10.52 16.04 -35.85
CA HIS A 168 -9.57 17.10 -36.19
C HIS A 168 -10.30 18.39 -36.57
N ILE A 169 -10.09 19.45 -35.80
CA ILE A 169 -10.55 20.81 -36.07
C ILE A 169 -9.31 21.68 -36.31
N GLY A 170 -9.15 22.12 -37.56
CA GLY A 170 -8.12 23.07 -37.96
C GLY A 170 -8.73 24.45 -38.27
N LYS A 171 -8.18 25.52 -37.71
CA LYS A 171 -8.55 26.90 -38.05
C LYS A 171 -7.30 27.72 -38.30
N GLY A 172 -7.24 28.35 -39.45
CA GLY A 172 -6.03 29.03 -39.86
C GLY A 172 -6.26 30.07 -40.95
N GLY A 173 -5.16 30.66 -41.37
CA GLY A 173 -5.12 31.64 -42.44
C GLY A 173 -3.83 31.51 -43.23
N LYS A 174 -3.87 31.96 -44.49
CA LYS A 174 -2.70 32.02 -45.36
C LYS A 174 -2.48 33.46 -45.78
N ALA A 175 -1.21 33.85 -45.90
CA ALA A 175 -0.81 35.13 -46.45
C ALA A 175 0.43 34.95 -47.33
N THR A 176 0.70 35.96 -48.15
CA THR A 176 1.90 36.02 -48.97
C THR A 176 2.75 37.19 -48.51
N ALA A 177 4.03 36.95 -48.22
CA ALA A 177 4.98 37.99 -47.89
C ALA A 177 5.37 38.79 -49.15
N SER A 178 5.63 40.07 -48.98
CA SER A 178 6.17 40.95 -50.03
C SER A 178 7.65 40.74 -50.33
N VAL A 179 8.29 39.80 -49.61
CA VAL A 179 9.73 39.52 -49.67
C VAL A 179 9.98 38.02 -49.84
N ASP A 180 11.16 37.68 -50.35
CA ASP A 180 11.70 36.32 -50.28
C ASP A 180 12.12 36.02 -48.84
N LEU A 181 11.48 35.01 -48.23
CA LEU A 181 11.68 34.64 -46.82
C LEU A 181 13.03 33.95 -46.57
N SER A 182 13.72 33.51 -47.63
CA SER A 182 15.05 32.88 -47.57
C SER A 182 16.19 33.88 -47.74
N ALA A 183 15.93 35.01 -48.41
CA ALA A 183 16.93 36.04 -48.69
C ALA A 183 17.43 36.78 -47.43
N GLY A 184 16.61 36.82 -46.37
CA GLY A 184 16.94 37.51 -45.13
C GLY A 184 16.08 37.07 -43.95
N TYR A 185 16.45 37.53 -42.76
CA TYR A 185 15.71 37.25 -41.52
C TYR A 185 14.46 38.13 -41.40
N ASN A 186 13.34 37.49 -41.07
CA ASN A 186 12.05 38.13 -40.80
C ASN A 186 11.58 37.82 -39.37
N THR A 187 10.69 38.63 -38.82
CA THR A 187 10.07 38.35 -37.51
C THR A 187 8.66 37.77 -37.69
N TYR A 188 8.39 36.73 -36.91
CA TYR A 188 7.13 36.00 -36.89
C TYR A 188 6.68 35.93 -35.45
N ALA A 189 5.44 36.31 -35.18
CA ALA A 189 4.97 36.40 -33.82
C ALA A 189 3.49 36.08 -33.65
N MET A 190 3.11 35.74 -32.42
CA MET A 190 1.74 35.55 -32.00
C MET A 190 1.53 36.17 -30.62
N GLU A 191 0.46 36.95 -30.45
CA GLU A 191 -0.09 37.33 -29.15
C GLU A 191 -1.22 36.37 -28.78
N TRP A 192 -1.10 35.70 -27.63
CA TRP A 192 -2.23 35.05 -26.96
C TRP A 192 -2.70 35.94 -25.82
N ALA A 193 -3.78 36.68 -26.08
CA ALA A 193 -4.35 37.62 -25.13
C ALA A 193 -5.21 36.92 -24.05
N HIS A 194 -5.37 37.59 -22.90
CA HIS A 194 -6.15 37.12 -21.75
C HIS A 194 -7.66 36.96 -22.03
N ASP A 195 -8.18 37.57 -23.09
CA ASP A 195 -9.53 37.33 -23.63
C ASP A 195 -9.61 36.09 -24.55
N ASN A 196 -8.52 35.31 -24.62
CA ASN A 196 -8.32 34.15 -25.50
C ASN A 196 -8.29 34.46 -27.00
N THR A 197 -8.06 35.72 -27.37
CA THR A 197 -7.76 36.08 -28.76
C THR A 197 -6.31 35.72 -29.10
N LEU A 198 -6.13 35.06 -30.25
CA LEU A 198 -4.84 34.83 -30.88
C LEU A 198 -4.65 35.85 -32.02
N ARG A 199 -3.56 36.62 -32.00
CA ARG A 199 -3.22 37.59 -33.04
C ARG A 199 -1.85 37.24 -33.62
N PHE A 200 -1.77 36.98 -34.91
CA PHE A 200 -0.55 36.57 -35.59
C PHE A 200 0.04 37.73 -36.38
N TYR A 201 1.35 37.90 -36.31
CA TYR A 201 2.09 39.02 -36.89
C TYR A 201 3.25 38.54 -37.76
N PHE A 202 3.48 39.28 -38.85
CA PHE A 202 4.66 39.15 -39.69
C PHE A 202 5.32 40.52 -39.84
N ASN A 203 6.60 40.63 -39.49
CA ASN A 203 7.35 41.89 -39.46
C ASN A 203 6.61 43.03 -38.72
N GLY A 204 5.92 42.68 -37.62
CA GLY A 204 5.14 43.60 -36.79
C GLY A 204 3.74 43.91 -37.33
N GLU A 205 3.39 43.50 -38.55
CA GLU A 205 2.05 43.70 -39.12
C GLU A 205 1.11 42.56 -38.73
N LEU A 206 -0.08 42.89 -38.20
CA LEU A 206 -1.13 41.92 -37.91
C LEU A 206 -1.61 41.27 -39.21
N LYS A 207 -1.62 39.93 -39.25
CA LYS A 207 -2.03 39.13 -40.41
C LYS A 207 -3.30 38.34 -40.18
N LEU A 208 -3.51 37.83 -38.97
CA LEU A 208 -4.67 37.00 -38.64
C LEU A 208 -5.08 37.19 -37.19
N THR A 209 -6.40 37.21 -36.95
CA THR A 209 -6.99 37.15 -35.62
C THR A 209 -7.88 35.93 -35.54
N LEU A 210 -7.65 35.06 -34.56
CA LEU A 210 -8.47 33.88 -34.26
C LEU A 210 -8.91 33.91 -32.79
N ALA A 211 -9.98 33.19 -32.46
CA ALA A 211 -10.38 32.95 -31.08
C ALA A 211 -9.97 31.52 -30.67
N ALA A 212 -9.17 31.40 -29.61
CA ALA A 212 -8.75 30.10 -29.07
C ALA A 212 -9.94 29.31 -28.48
N THR A 213 -10.99 30.01 -28.04
CA THR A 213 -12.25 29.43 -27.51
C THR A 213 -13.06 28.64 -28.54
N THR A 214 -12.64 28.62 -29.80
CA THR A 214 -13.33 27.83 -30.84
C THR A 214 -12.72 26.45 -31.07
N LEU A 215 -11.75 26.08 -30.22
CA LEU A 215 -11.20 24.74 -30.03
C LEU A 215 -11.91 24.10 -28.81
N ARG A 216 -11.82 22.77 -28.61
CA ARG A 216 -12.37 22.14 -27.40
C ARG A 216 -11.78 22.75 -26.12
N ASP A 217 -12.59 22.78 -25.08
CA ASP A 217 -12.34 23.64 -23.93
C ASP A 217 -11.15 23.21 -23.06
N ALA A 218 -10.92 21.92 -22.84
CA ALA A 218 -9.98 21.42 -21.83
C ALA A 218 -8.51 21.73 -22.16
N GLU A 219 -8.13 21.55 -23.41
CA GLU A 219 -6.76 21.71 -23.93
C GLU A 219 -6.34 23.19 -23.90
N THR A 220 -7.30 24.10 -24.02
CA THR A 220 -7.05 25.55 -23.98
C THR A 220 -6.55 26.05 -22.63
N PHE A 221 -6.60 25.23 -21.57
CA PHE A 221 -6.07 25.56 -20.25
C PHE A 221 -4.64 25.08 -20.01
N ILE A 222 -4.08 24.29 -20.94
CA ILE A 222 -2.74 23.72 -20.81
C ILE A 222 -1.71 24.75 -21.31
N PRO A 223 -0.69 25.11 -20.51
CA PRO A 223 0.45 25.87 -21.01
C PRO A 223 1.24 25.02 -22.02
N LEU A 224 1.64 25.63 -23.13
CA LEU A 224 2.26 24.91 -24.25
C LEU A 224 3.79 25.02 -24.21
N GLU A 225 4.46 23.98 -24.69
CA GLU A 225 5.89 24.03 -25.01
C GLU A 225 6.12 24.78 -26.33
N LEU A 226 7.32 25.34 -26.50
CA LEU A 226 7.73 26.07 -27.70
C LEU A 226 8.64 25.20 -28.55
N LEU A 227 8.43 25.21 -29.87
CA LEU A 227 9.13 24.32 -30.81
C LEU A 227 9.61 25.04 -32.06
N PHE A 228 10.68 24.49 -32.62
CA PHE A 228 11.08 24.69 -34.01
C PHE A 228 11.19 23.33 -34.71
N SER A 229 10.78 23.27 -35.97
CA SER A 229 11.03 22.09 -36.78
C SER A 229 11.12 22.38 -38.26
N THR A 230 11.89 21.55 -38.97
CA THR A 230 11.79 21.38 -40.42
C THR A 230 11.10 20.06 -40.75
N LYS A 231 10.37 20.05 -41.87
CA LYS A 231 9.78 18.82 -42.45
C LYS A 231 9.67 18.94 -43.97
N VAL A 232 10.28 18.03 -44.70
CA VAL A 232 10.10 17.82 -46.14
C VAL A 232 8.72 17.22 -46.36
N ALA A 233 7.87 17.96 -47.05
CA ALA A 233 6.49 17.57 -47.26
C ALA A 233 5.89 18.26 -48.48
N ASP A 234 5.04 17.55 -49.22
CA ASP A 234 4.41 18.05 -50.44
C ASP A 234 3.54 19.29 -50.23
N PHE A 235 2.95 19.45 -49.03
CA PHE A 235 2.17 20.64 -48.71
C PHE A 235 3.01 21.92 -48.65
N ALA A 236 4.34 21.80 -48.49
CA ALA A 236 5.29 22.91 -48.52
C ALA A 236 5.87 23.17 -49.92
N GLY A 237 5.35 22.50 -50.96
CA GLY A 237 5.82 22.55 -52.33
C GLY A 237 6.47 21.23 -52.76
N THR A 238 6.96 21.16 -54.01
CA THR A 238 7.60 19.96 -54.54
C THR A 238 9.02 19.82 -53.98
N PRO A 239 9.37 18.71 -53.29
CA PRO A 239 10.74 18.44 -52.85
C PRO A 239 11.69 18.27 -54.04
N GLY A 240 12.95 18.69 -53.88
CA GLY A 240 13.96 18.58 -54.92
C GLY A 240 15.39 18.72 -54.41
N PRO A 241 16.40 18.58 -55.28
CA PRO A 241 17.82 18.51 -54.89
C PRO A 241 18.33 19.76 -54.16
N GLY A 242 17.69 20.92 -54.36
CA GLY A 242 18.03 22.14 -53.63
C GLY A 242 17.74 22.10 -52.12
N LEU A 243 17.03 21.07 -51.64
CA LEU A 243 16.80 20.85 -50.21
C LEU A 243 18.06 20.40 -49.46
N ASP A 244 19.00 19.73 -50.14
CA ASP A 244 20.20 19.21 -49.49
C ASP A 244 21.12 20.35 -49.04
N GLY A 245 21.43 20.40 -47.75
CA GLY A 245 22.14 21.50 -47.11
C GLY A 245 21.31 22.77 -46.89
N SER A 246 20.04 22.79 -47.34
CA SER A 246 19.11 23.88 -47.00
C SER A 246 18.81 23.87 -45.50
N ARG A 247 18.49 25.03 -44.92
CA ARG A 247 18.27 25.14 -43.47
C ARG A 247 17.37 26.30 -43.11
N MET A 248 16.55 26.08 -42.08
CA MET A 248 15.98 27.15 -41.28
C MET A 248 17.09 27.69 -40.36
N SER A 249 17.28 29.00 -40.31
CA SER A 249 18.22 29.64 -39.37
C SER A 249 17.47 30.62 -38.47
N VAL A 250 17.53 30.44 -37.16
CA VAL A 250 16.85 31.24 -36.15
C VAL A 250 17.89 32.09 -35.42
N ASP A 251 17.75 33.41 -35.52
CA ASP A 251 18.61 34.41 -34.86
C ASP A 251 18.28 34.49 -33.37
N TYR A 252 16.98 34.63 -33.05
CA TYR A 252 16.53 34.57 -31.67
C TYR A 252 15.10 34.06 -31.56
N VAL A 253 14.75 33.61 -30.36
CA VAL A 253 13.37 33.41 -29.92
C VAL A 253 13.14 34.13 -28.59
N ARG A 254 11.97 34.74 -28.43
CA ARG A 254 11.55 35.43 -27.21
C ARG A 254 10.09 35.15 -26.92
N ALA A 255 9.77 34.94 -25.66
CA ALA A 255 8.41 34.95 -25.16
C ALA A 255 8.29 35.95 -24.02
N TYR A 256 7.16 36.62 -23.99
CA TYR A 256 6.80 37.64 -23.04
C TYR A 256 5.45 37.29 -22.43
N ASP A 257 5.22 37.61 -21.17
CA ASP A 257 3.89 37.51 -20.57
C ASP A 257 3.25 38.90 -20.43
N THR A 258 1.94 38.90 -20.18
CA THR A 258 1.20 40.12 -19.85
C THR A 258 1.07 40.23 -18.32
N PRO A 259 1.48 41.33 -17.69
CA PRO A 259 1.14 41.64 -16.31
C PRO A 259 -0.37 41.55 -16.07
N GLY A 260 -0.75 40.85 -15.01
CA GLY A 260 -2.13 40.73 -14.55
C GLY A 260 -2.32 41.47 -13.23
N PHE A 261 -2.62 40.74 -12.16
CA PHE A 261 -2.76 41.28 -10.81
C PHE A 261 -1.41 41.73 -10.23
N THR A 262 -1.35 42.99 -9.81
CA THR A 262 -0.16 43.69 -9.28
C THR A 262 -0.26 44.06 -7.80
N SER A 263 -1.48 44.11 -7.26
CA SER A 263 -1.79 44.46 -5.87
C SER A 263 -1.25 45.81 -5.37
N THR A 264 -1.04 46.77 -6.29
CA THR A 264 -0.38 48.05 -6.00
C THR A 264 -1.15 48.97 -5.06
N ALA A 265 -2.49 48.94 -5.08
CA ALA A 265 -3.34 49.78 -4.22
C ALA A 265 -3.87 49.03 -2.99
N SER A 266 -4.18 47.73 -3.12
CA SER A 266 -4.62 46.84 -2.05
C SER A 266 -4.54 45.37 -2.49
N ASN A 267 -5.03 44.45 -1.67
CA ASN A 267 -5.16 43.03 -2.02
C ASN A 267 -6.57 42.62 -2.51
N ASN A 268 -7.45 43.59 -2.74
CA ASN A 268 -8.80 43.35 -3.21
C ASN A 268 -8.82 43.10 -4.72
N TRP A 269 -9.38 41.96 -5.16
CA TRP A 269 -9.63 41.66 -6.57
C TRP A 269 -10.41 42.79 -7.24
N GLY A 270 -11.47 43.28 -6.58
CA GLY A 270 -12.42 44.23 -7.18
C GLY A 270 -11.90 45.65 -7.41
N THR A 271 -10.67 45.95 -7.02
CA THR A 271 -10.06 47.28 -7.21
C THR A 271 -9.30 47.30 -8.54
N GLU A 272 -9.81 48.03 -9.54
CA GLU A 272 -9.26 48.06 -10.91
C GLU A 272 -7.77 48.44 -10.97
N THR A 273 -7.33 49.38 -10.12
CA THR A 273 -5.93 49.81 -10.05
C THR A 273 -4.96 48.74 -9.54
N ASN A 274 -5.46 47.64 -8.95
CA ASN A 274 -4.64 46.48 -8.61
C ASN A 274 -4.30 45.61 -9.81
N TRP A 275 -4.90 45.86 -10.97
CA TRP A 275 -4.60 45.16 -12.21
C TRP A 275 -3.75 46.06 -13.10
N ALA A 276 -2.89 45.44 -13.91
CA ALA A 276 -2.17 46.19 -14.93
C ALA A 276 -3.17 46.92 -15.85
N SER A 277 -2.75 48.05 -16.42
CA SER A 277 -3.63 48.92 -17.20
C SER A 277 -4.36 48.16 -18.31
N GLY A 278 -5.71 48.21 -18.29
CA GLY A 278 -6.56 47.49 -19.24
C GLY A 278 -6.64 45.97 -19.04
N ARG A 279 -6.18 45.45 -17.90
CA ARG A 279 -6.12 44.01 -17.58
C ARG A 279 -7.02 43.58 -16.42
N TYR A 280 -7.95 44.44 -16.01
CA TYR A 280 -9.02 44.03 -15.09
C TYR A 280 -9.90 42.98 -15.78
N PRO A 281 -10.04 41.77 -15.22
CA PRO A 281 -10.69 40.67 -15.92
C PRO A 281 -12.20 40.88 -16.00
N ARG A 282 -12.76 40.70 -17.20
CA ARG A 282 -14.21 40.52 -17.40
C ARG A 282 -14.58 39.06 -17.12
N SER A 283 -15.87 38.77 -17.08
CA SER A 283 -16.36 37.40 -16.88
C SER A 283 -15.89 36.40 -17.95
N THR A 284 -15.54 36.88 -19.15
CA THR A 284 -15.07 36.06 -20.28
C THR A 284 -13.55 35.92 -20.35
N ASP A 285 -12.82 36.66 -19.50
CA ASP A 285 -11.38 36.77 -19.58
C ASP A 285 -10.71 35.88 -18.54
N ALA A 286 -9.45 35.56 -18.77
CA ALA A 286 -8.60 34.96 -17.74
C ALA A 286 -8.17 36.03 -16.72
N ALA A 287 -8.37 35.74 -15.44
CA ALA A 287 -7.80 36.49 -14.33
C ALA A 287 -6.37 36.01 -14.08
N ILE A 288 -5.39 36.77 -14.59
CA ILE A 288 -3.96 36.42 -14.52
C ILE A 288 -3.36 36.92 -13.20
N PHE A 289 -2.78 36.02 -12.42
CA PHE A 289 -2.07 36.29 -11.17
C PHE A 289 -0.59 35.92 -11.34
N ASN A 290 0.23 36.91 -11.67
CA ASN A 290 1.66 36.72 -11.93
C ASN A 290 2.58 37.73 -11.21
N ARG A 291 2.09 38.89 -10.76
CA ARG A 291 2.96 39.96 -10.22
C ARG A 291 2.46 40.64 -8.94
N PRO A 292 1.89 39.94 -7.94
CA PRO A 292 1.50 40.61 -6.70
C PRO A 292 2.72 41.23 -6.01
N THR A 293 2.65 42.51 -5.66
CA THR A 293 3.73 43.25 -5.00
C THR A 293 3.72 43.09 -3.47
N VAL A 294 2.53 42.89 -2.85
CA VAL A 294 2.21 42.50 -1.45
C VAL A 294 0.67 42.24 -1.35
N PRO A 295 0.04 41.38 -0.49
CA PRO A 295 0.45 40.23 0.33
C PRO A 295 -0.07 38.87 -0.22
N ALA A 296 0.16 37.79 0.55
CA ALA A 296 -0.25 36.39 0.33
C ALA A 296 -1.77 36.11 0.30
N THR A 297 -2.63 37.11 0.49
CA THR A 297 -4.08 36.92 0.59
C THR A 297 -4.79 37.83 -0.40
N ILE A 298 -5.58 37.26 -1.30
CA ILE A 298 -6.43 37.98 -2.26
C ILE A 298 -7.84 38.05 -1.69
N THR A 299 -8.33 39.25 -1.44
CA THR A 299 -9.68 39.47 -0.89
C THR A 299 -10.69 39.71 -2.00
N ILE A 300 -11.88 39.15 -1.84
CA ILE A 300 -13.05 39.51 -2.65
C ILE A 300 -13.99 40.35 -1.78
N ALA A 301 -14.12 41.63 -2.13
CA ALA A 301 -15.02 42.58 -1.48
C ALA A 301 -16.15 43.00 -2.44
N GLY A 302 -17.33 43.28 -1.87
CA GLY A 302 -18.53 43.64 -2.63
C GLY A 302 -19.17 42.41 -3.30
N ALA A 303 -19.66 42.55 -4.53
CA ALA A 303 -20.31 41.46 -5.26
C ALA A 303 -19.36 40.31 -5.64
N ASP A 304 -19.94 39.18 -6.04
CA ASP A 304 -19.26 38.04 -6.66
C ASP A 304 -18.25 38.48 -7.73
N LYS A 305 -17.19 37.69 -7.92
CA LYS A 305 -16.23 37.92 -8.99
C LYS A 305 -16.35 36.82 -10.02
N ALA A 306 -16.51 37.25 -11.27
CA ALA A 306 -16.64 36.38 -12.42
C ALA A 306 -15.41 36.51 -13.33
N ALA A 307 -14.92 35.38 -13.81
CA ALA A 307 -13.89 35.28 -14.84
C ALA A 307 -14.14 34.00 -15.64
N ARG A 308 -13.50 33.84 -16.79
CA ARG A 308 -13.48 32.52 -17.43
C ARG A 308 -12.68 31.58 -16.56
N GLU A 309 -11.52 32.03 -16.10
CA GLU A 309 -10.59 31.22 -15.33
C GLU A 309 -9.66 32.06 -14.46
N ILE A 310 -9.02 31.40 -13.50
CA ILE A 310 -7.90 31.91 -12.73
C ILE A 310 -6.61 31.28 -13.29
N TYR A 311 -5.63 32.10 -13.65
CA TYR A 311 -4.34 31.64 -14.15
C TYR A 311 -3.20 32.16 -13.27
N LEU A 312 -2.57 31.26 -12.53
CA LEU A 312 -1.49 31.52 -11.57
C LEU A 312 -0.16 31.19 -12.21
N ASP A 313 0.67 32.20 -12.46
CA ASP A 313 1.78 32.02 -13.38
C ASP A 313 2.97 32.97 -13.17
N HIS A 314 3.87 32.63 -12.25
CA HIS A 314 5.17 33.30 -12.13
C HIS A 314 6.15 32.44 -11.30
N PRO A 315 7.46 32.40 -11.64
CA PRO A 315 8.46 31.64 -10.86
C PRO A 315 8.62 32.13 -9.41
N GLN A 316 8.34 33.40 -9.16
CA GLN A 316 8.42 34.03 -7.83
C GLN A 316 7.02 34.35 -7.26
N LEU A 317 5.97 33.69 -7.75
CA LEU A 317 4.63 33.91 -7.21
C LEU A 317 4.63 33.55 -5.71
N PRO A 318 4.21 34.44 -4.80
CA PRO A 318 4.05 34.09 -3.40
C PRO A 318 2.89 33.08 -3.24
N ALA A 319 2.80 32.45 -2.07
CA ALA A 319 1.63 31.64 -1.75
C ALA A 319 0.39 32.55 -1.69
N LEU A 320 -0.60 32.34 -2.55
CA LEU A 320 -1.84 33.12 -2.56
C LEU A 320 -2.96 32.35 -1.89
N THR A 321 -3.78 33.07 -1.13
CA THR A 321 -5.02 32.58 -0.52
C THR A 321 -6.18 33.47 -0.94
N PHE A 322 -7.15 32.94 -1.67
CA PHE A 322 -8.36 33.67 -2.07
C PHE A 322 -9.42 33.56 -0.96
N VAL A 323 -9.85 34.69 -0.40
CA VAL A 323 -10.79 34.75 0.74
C VAL A 323 -11.88 35.79 0.53
N ALA A 324 -13.01 35.62 1.21
CA ALA A 324 -14.04 36.65 1.33
C ALA A 324 -13.55 37.74 2.28
N ARG A 325 -13.89 39.00 2.02
CA ARG A 325 -13.69 40.07 3.02
C ARG A 325 -14.63 39.85 4.20
N ALA A 326 -14.21 40.19 5.41
CA ALA A 326 -14.95 39.91 6.65
C ALA A 326 -16.36 40.51 6.69
N ASP A 327 -16.58 41.63 6.00
CA ASP A 327 -17.86 42.33 5.88
C ASP A 327 -18.73 41.84 4.70
N PHE A 328 -18.21 40.95 3.86
CA PHE A 328 -18.97 40.28 2.81
C PHE A 328 -18.64 38.76 2.77
N PRO A 329 -18.98 38.01 3.83
CA PRO A 329 -18.58 36.61 3.98
C PRO A 329 -19.21 35.67 2.93
N ALA A 330 -20.24 36.14 2.21
CA ALA A 330 -20.96 35.36 1.19
C ALA A 330 -20.35 35.45 -0.22
N ALA A 331 -19.22 36.14 -0.42
CA ALA A 331 -18.58 36.24 -1.73
C ALA A 331 -18.23 34.87 -2.31
N VAL A 332 -18.40 34.73 -3.63
CA VAL A 332 -18.02 33.54 -4.39
C VAL A 332 -17.23 33.89 -5.65
N LEU A 333 -16.54 32.90 -6.18
CA LEU A 333 -15.87 32.95 -7.48
C LEU A 333 -16.76 32.26 -8.52
N ARG A 334 -17.17 32.97 -9.58
CA ARG A 334 -17.95 32.41 -10.69
C ARG A 334 -17.02 32.19 -11.89
N LEU A 335 -16.85 30.95 -12.34
CA LEU A 335 -15.88 30.57 -13.37
C LEU A 335 -16.57 29.90 -14.56
N GLY A 336 -16.21 30.31 -15.78
CA GLY A 336 -16.70 29.66 -17.02
C GLY A 336 -17.88 30.35 -17.70
N SER A 337 -17.95 31.69 -17.69
CA SER A 337 -19.07 32.40 -18.34
C SER A 337 -19.09 32.30 -19.87
N SER A 338 -17.99 31.83 -20.49
CA SER A 338 -17.80 31.74 -21.94
C SER A 338 -17.21 30.39 -22.37
N GLY A 339 -17.77 29.29 -21.86
CA GLY A 339 -17.25 27.92 -22.02
C GLY A 339 -16.75 27.37 -20.69
N ALA A 340 -16.00 26.28 -20.70
CA ALA A 340 -15.47 25.71 -19.45
C ALA A 340 -14.69 26.76 -18.61
N GLY A 341 -14.76 26.60 -17.29
CA GLY A 341 -13.98 27.38 -16.33
C GLY A 341 -12.74 26.65 -15.85
N ALA A 342 -11.76 27.38 -15.32
CA ALA A 342 -10.57 26.75 -14.76
C ALA A 342 -9.94 27.51 -13.57
N VAL A 343 -9.21 26.77 -12.74
CA VAL A 343 -8.16 27.29 -11.86
C VAL A 343 -6.87 26.58 -12.24
N THR A 344 -5.90 27.32 -12.78
CA THR A 344 -4.68 26.76 -13.36
C THR A 344 -3.44 27.31 -12.66
N VAL A 345 -2.60 26.42 -12.14
CA VAL A 345 -1.25 26.72 -11.64
C VAL A 345 -0.24 26.24 -12.68
N ASN A 346 0.54 27.17 -13.24
CA ASN A 346 1.56 26.85 -14.24
C ASN A 346 2.77 26.12 -13.61
N ALA A 347 3.51 25.35 -14.41
CA ALA A 347 4.63 24.51 -14.01
C ALA A 347 5.77 25.25 -13.29
N ARG A 348 5.90 26.56 -13.53
CA ARG A 348 6.94 27.40 -12.92
C ARG A 348 6.59 27.91 -11.52
N VAL A 349 5.35 27.77 -11.05
CA VAL A 349 4.96 28.20 -9.69
C VAL A 349 5.49 27.21 -8.66
N THR A 350 6.25 27.67 -7.66
CA THR A 350 6.90 26.78 -6.67
C THR A 350 6.27 26.82 -5.28
N THR A 351 5.27 27.68 -5.07
CA THR A 351 4.62 27.94 -3.78
C THR A 351 3.19 27.39 -3.76
N PRO A 352 2.64 27.06 -2.58
CA PRO A 352 1.27 26.56 -2.46
C PRO A 352 0.25 27.66 -2.73
N GLN A 353 -0.87 27.30 -3.35
CA GLN A 353 -1.98 28.20 -3.70
C GLN A 353 -3.27 27.65 -3.09
N THR A 354 -4.07 28.53 -2.48
CA THR A 354 -5.29 28.14 -1.75
C THR A 354 -6.49 28.94 -2.21
N VAL A 355 -7.56 28.26 -2.60
CA VAL A 355 -8.88 28.85 -2.85
C VAL A 355 -9.76 28.56 -1.65
N ALA A 356 -9.94 29.55 -0.78
CA ALA A 356 -10.75 29.47 0.44
C ALA A 356 -12.11 30.17 0.27
N LEU A 357 -12.61 30.21 -0.96
CA LEU A 357 -13.88 30.77 -1.37
C LEU A 357 -14.71 29.73 -2.10
N PRO A 358 -16.04 29.70 -1.93
CA PRO A 358 -16.88 28.84 -2.74
C PRO A 358 -16.70 29.18 -4.22
N VAL A 359 -16.56 28.16 -5.06
CA VAL A 359 -16.47 28.30 -6.51
C VAL A 359 -17.79 27.85 -7.11
N ILE A 360 -18.41 28.73 -7.91
CA ILE A 360 -19.52 28.40 -8.80
C ILE A 360 -18.97 28.23 -10.21
N ALA A 361 -19.00 27.02 -10.74
CA ALA A 361 -18.77 26.79 -12.15
C ALA A 361 -20.04 27.13 -12.96
N GLU A 362 -19.89 27.94 -13.99
CA GLU A 362 -20.96 28.30 -14.93
C GLU A 362 -21.05 27.31 -16.11
N ALA A 363 -20.05 26.44 -16.24
CA ALA A 363 -19.95 25.30 -17.14
C ALA A 363 -19.04 24.22 -16.49
N ALA A 364 -18.50 23.27 -17.26
CA ALA A 364 -17.49 22.33 -16.77
C ALA A 364 -16.30 23.07 -16.13
N LEU A 365 -15.73 22.52 -15.04
CA LEU A 365 -14.64 23.14 -14.28
C LEU A 365 -13.36 22.31 -14.38
N HIS A 366 -12.22 22.98 -14.59
CA HIS A 366 -10.90 22.37 -14.64
C HIS A 366 -10.03 22.83 -13.48
N LEU A 367 -9.48 21.89 -12.72
CA LEU A 367 -8.48 22.14 -11.68
C LEU A 367 -7.14 21.65 -12.18
N ASN A 368 -6.27 22.59 -12.56
CA ASN A 368 -5.02 22.28 -13.23
C ASN A 368 -3.84 22.67 -12.33
N GLN A 369 -2.95 21.71 -12.04
CA GLN A 369 -1.74 21.93 -11.25
C GLN A 369 -0.55 21.33 -12.00
N PHE A 370 0.13 22.14 -12.81
CA PHE A 370 1.24 21.68 -13.64
C PHE A 370 2.60 21.70 -12.91
N SER A 371 2.69 22.37 -11.76
CA SER A 371 3.95 22.42 -11.01
C SER A 371 4.26 21.09 -10.34
N THR A 372 5.49 20.63 -10.52
CA THR A 372 6.06 19.46 -9.83
C THR A 372 7.00 19.85 -8.69
N ALA A 373 7.13 21.16 -8.41
CA ALA A 373 8.00 21.65 -7.36
C ALA A 373 7.55 21.13 -5.99
N PRO A 374 8.47 20.61 -5.14
CA PRO A 374 8.13 20.20 -3.79
C PRO A 374 7.51 21.37 -3.00
N GLY A 375 6.26 21.23 -2.58
CA GLY A 375 5.52 22.27 -1.86
C GLY A 375 4.54 23.09 -2.71
N ALA A 376 4.55 22.95 -4.03
CA ALA A 376 3.51 23.50 -4.89
C ALA A 376 2.26 22.62 -4.83
N THR A 377 1.28 23.04 -4.02
CA THR A 377 -0.03 22.39 -3.88
C THR A 377 -1.11 23.38 -4.29
N LEU A 378 -2.16 22.91 -4.96
CA LEU A 378 -3.40 23.67 -5.13
C LEU A 378 -4.46 23.13 -4.16
N ALA A 379 -4.86 23.93 -3.19
CA ALA A 379 -5.82 23.53 -2.16
C ALA A 379 -7.15 24.27 -2.30
N PHE A 380 -8.25 23.56 -2.08
CA PHE A 380 -9.60 24.13 -2.00
C PHE A 380 -10.17 23.85 -0.62
N THR A 381 -10.49 24.91 0.13
CA THR A 381 -11.01 24.80 1.51
C THR A 381 -12.43 25.31 1.66
N ALA A 382 -13.10 25.56 0.54
CA ALA A 382 -14.51 25.93 0.47
C ALA A 382 -15.20 25.16 -0.66
N PRO A 383 -16.54 25.02 -0.63
CA PRO A 383 -17.25 24.12 -1.53
C PRO A 383 -17.11 24.47 -3.02
N LEU A 384 -17.14 23.42 -3.85
CA LEU A 384 -17.25 23.55 -5.31
C LEU A 384 -18.68 23.22 -5.73
N ARG A 385 -19.32 24.09 -6.51
CA ARG A 385 -20.64 23.85 -7.09
C ARG A 385 -20.72 24.28 -8.54
N ALA A 386 -21.56 23.64 -9.33
CA ALA A 386 -21.94 24.09 -10.67
C ALA A 386 -23.30 24.80 -10.66
N THR A 387 -23.53 25.66 -11.66
CA THR A 387 -24.79 26.36 -11.88
C THR A 387 -25.84 25.44 -12.49
N LEU A 388 -25.42 24.58 -13.42
CA LEU A 388 -26.26 23.55 -14.04
C LEU A 388 -25.92 22.18 -13.44
N ALA A 389 -26.94 21.33 -13.30
CA ALA A 389 -26.75 19.97 -12.83
C ALA A 389 -26.08 19.10 -13.91
N GLY A 390 -25.14 18.25 -13.52
CA GLY A 390 -24.46 17.30 -14.40
C GLY A 390 -23.16 17.82 -15.01
N GLU A 391 -22.71 19.03 -14.64
CA GLU A 391 -21.43 19.57 -15.12
C GLU A 391 -20.25 18.69 -14.69
N THR A 392 -19.21 18.64 -15.52
CA THR A 392 -18.03 17.81 -15.24
C THR A 392 -16.99 18.61 -14.45
N LEU A 393 -16.38 17.95 -13.45
CA LEU A 393 -15.18 18.43 -12.78
C LEU A 393 -13.95 17.65 -13.27
N ASN A 394 -13.06 18.31 -14.00
CA ASN A 394 -11.83 17.74 -14.53
C ASN A 394 -10.62 18.14 -13.69
N ILE A 395 -9.73 17.20 -13.42
CA ILE A 395 -8.52 17.42 -12.62
C ILE A 395 -7.28 16.98 -13.41
N LEU A 396 -6.43 17.94 -13.75
CA LEU A 396 -5.19 17.74 -14.50
C LEU A 396 -4.00 18.13 -13.62
N ASN A 397 -3.39 17.16 -12.97
CA ASN A 397 -2.39 17.41 -11.93
C ASN A 397 -1.06 16.68 -12.19
N SER A 398 0.02 17.46 -12.32
CA SER A 398 1.41 17.02 -12.18
C SER A 398 1.91 17.17 -10.74
N GLY A 399 1.38 18.17 -10.02
CA GLY A 399 1.57 18.36 -8.58
C GLY A 399 0.37 17.93 -7.76
N ALA A 400 0.43 18.17 -6.44
CA ALA A 400 -0.64 17.78 -5.53
C ALA A 400 -1.85 18.74 -5.62
N ILE A 401 -3.05 18.17 -5.60
CA ILE A 401 -4.31 18.91 -5.39
C ILE A 401 -4.97 18.38 -4.12
N ASP A 402 -5.46 19.28 -3.27
CA ASP A 402 -6.08 18.93 -1.98
C ASP A 402 -7.46 19.59 -1.84
N LEU A 403 -8.52 18.80 -2.01
CA LEU A 403 -9.91 19.23 -1.91
C LEU A 403 -10.41 18.93 -0.49
N ARG A 404 -10.41 19.95 0.37
CA ARG A 404 -10.76 19.83 1.80
C ARG A 404 -12.21 20.16 2.12
N ALA A 405 -12.96 20.63 1.13
CA ALA A 405 -14.37 20.97 1.26
C ALA A 405 -15.20 20.21 0.22
N PRO A 406 -16.53 20.07 0.44
CA PRO A 406 -17.38 19.27 -0.42
C PRO A 406 -17.43 19.75 -1.88
N ILE A 407 -17.43 18.78 -2.79
CA ILE A 407 -17.95 18.91 -4.15
C ILE A 407 -19.46 18.70 -4.05
N GLU A 408 -20.25 19.72 -4.38
CA GLU A 408 -21.70 19.70 -4.27
C GLU A 408 -22.38 18.91 -5.42
N GLY A 409 -23.62 18.48 -5.19
CA GLY A 409 -24.35 17.57 -6.10
C GLY A 409 -24.78 18.14 -7.44
N THR A 410 -24.50 19.41 -7.71
CA THR A 410 -24.68 19.97 -9.06
C THR A 410 -23.61 19.50 -10.03
N PHE A 411 -22.44 19.06 -9.55
CA PHE A 411 -21.49 18.35 -10.41
C PHE A 411 -21.99 16.92 -10.69
N GLY A 412 -21.83 16.49 -11.94
CA GLY A 412 -22.00 15.12 -12.40
C GLY A 412 -20.66 14.37 -12.29
N PRO A 413 -19.98 14.04 -13.40
CA PRO A 413 -18.73 13.27 -13.35
C PRO A 413 -17.56 14.04 -12.73
N LEU A 414 -16.74 13.32 -11.97
CA LEU A 414 -15.41 13.76 -11.51
C LEU A 414 -14.34 12.98 -12.26
N ARG A 415 -13.44 13.65 -12.98
CA ARG A 415 -12.42 13.01 -13.83
C ARG A 415 -11.02 13.41 -13.38
N LEU A 416 -10.26 12.46 -12.84
CA LEU A 416 -8.84 12.61 -12.57
C LEU A 416 -8.02 12.11 -13.75
N ILE A 417 -7.25 13.01 -14.33
CA ILE A 417 -6.55 12.78 -15.60
C ILE A 417 -5.03 12.91 -15.43
N GLY A 418 -4.55 13.71 -14.48
CA GLY A 418 -3.12 13.91 -14.27
C GLY A 418 -2.42 12.74 -13.58
N PRO A 419 -1.08 12.62 -13.72
CA PRO A 419 -0.30 11.53 -13.12
C PRO A 419 -0.12 11.62 -11.60
N SER A 420 -0.47 12.74 -10.97
CA SER A 420 -0.13 12.99 -9.57
C SER A 420 -1.26 12.62 -8.60
N THR A 421 -1.10 12.97 -7.33
CA THR A 421 -2.10 12.70 -6.29
C THR A 421 -3.10 13.84 -6.15
N THR A 422 -4.39 13.51 -6.11
CA THR A 422 -5.47 14.39 -5.69
C THR A 422 -6.08 13.83 -4.41
N ARG A 423 -6.15 14.63 -3.34
CA ARG A 423 -6.76 14.25 -2.07
C ARG A 423 -8.19 14.78 -1.97
N LEU A 424 -9.13 13.91 -1.59
CA LEU A 424 -10.51 14.25 -1.21
C LEU A 424 -10.65 14.12 0.31
N GLY A 425 -10.65 15.25 1.00
CA GLY A 425 -10.67 15.36 2.46
C GLY A 425 -12.05 15.64 3.06
N ALA A 426 -13.12 15.62 2.27
CA ALA A 426 -14.49 15.86 2.72
C ALA A 426 -15.46 14.85 2.10
N ALA A 427 -16.64 14.70 2.72
CA ALA A 427 -17.76 14.03 2.09
C ALA A 427 -18.24 14.85 0.88
N ASN A 428 -18.43 14.20 -0.25
CA ASN A 428 -18.83 14.81 -1.51
C ASN A 428 -20.24 14.34 -1.91
N ALA A 429 -20.91 15.11 -2.75
CA ALA A 429 -22.29 14.87 -3.17
C ALA A 429 -22.48 14.87 -4.70
N HIS A 430 -21.41 14.99 -5.50
CA HIS A 430 -21.49 14.90 -6.95
C HIS A 430 -22.15 13.59 -7.41
N THR A 431 -22.88 13.63 -8.51
CA THR A 431 -23.85 12.59 -8.86
C THR A 431 -23.43 11.67 -10.00
N GLY A 432 -22.37 12.02 -10.74
CA GLY A 432 -21.83 11.22 -11.84
C GLY A 432 -20.66 10.33 -11.44
N GLU A 433 -20.20 9.51 -12.38
CA GLU A 433 -19.13 8.54 -12.13
C GLU A 433 -17.82 9.25 -11.76
N THR A 434 -17.16 8.76 -10.71
CA THR A 434 -15.78 9.16 -10.38
C THR A 434 -14.81 8.36 -11.22
N GLN A 435 -14.08 9.00 -12.12
CA GLN A 435 -13.15 8.37 -13.05
C GLN A 435 -11.70 8.71 -12.70
N VAL A 436 -10.89 7.71 -12.38
CA VAL A 436 -9.43 7.84 -12.29
C VAL A 436 -8.82 7.25 -13.54
N LEU A 437 -8.53 8.12 -14.50
CA LEU A 437 -7.94 7.73 -15.79
C LEU A 437 -6.42 7.53 -15.67
N ARG A 438 -5.78 8.29 -14.76
CA ARG A 438 -4.36 8.20 -14.42
C ARG A 438 -4.13 8.80 -13.03
N GLY A 439 -3.01 8.47 -12.40
CA GLY A 439 -2.59 9.07 -11.14
C GLY A 439 -3.30 8.48 -9.92
N THR A 440 -3.27 9.18 -8.79
CA THR A 440 -3.82 8.67 -7.52
C THR A 440 -4.94 9.57 -7.01
N LEU A 441 -6.12 8.99 -6.75
CA LEU A 441 -7.17 9.63 -5.98
C LEU A 441 -7.09 9.12 -4.54
N LEU A 442 -6.68 9.96 -3.60
CA LEU A 442 -6.63 9.65 -2.17
C LEU A 442 -7.94 10.07 -1.50
N ILE A 443 -8.72 9.11 -1.01
CA ILE A 443 -9.86 9.38 -0.13
C ILE A 443 -9.40 9.41 1.31
N ALA A 444 -9.69 10.51 1.99
CA ALA A 444 -9.33 10.78 3.38
C ALA A 444 -10.55 11.13 4.26
N ALA A 445 -11.76 10.92 3.74
CA ALA A 445 -13.01 11.13 4.46
C ALA A 445 -14.07 10.12 4.01
N ASN A 446 -14.99 9.80 4.92
CA ASN A 446 -16.15 8.98 4.57
C ASN A 446 -17.07 9.75 3.61
N GLY A 447 -17.59 9.07 2.58
CA GLY A 447 -18.41 9.71 1.54
C GLY A 447 -17.62 10.56 0.54
N ALA A 448 -16.29 10.42 0.47
CA ALA A 448 -15.46 11.21 -0.43
C ALA A 448 -15.71 10.92 -1.93
N LEU A 449 -16.25 9.76 -2.30
CA LEU A 449 -16.45 9.38 -3.70
C LEU A 449 -17.72 9.95 -4.34
N GLY A 450 -18.56 10.65 -3.57
CA GLY A 450 -19.79 11.28 -4.07
C GLY A 450 -21.04 10.44 -3.85
N GLY A 451 -22.04 10.66 -4.71
CA GLY A 451 -23.26 9.86 -4.75
C GLY A 451 -22.98 8.44 -5.27
N THR A 452 -23.62 7.44 -4.67
CA THR A 452 -23.27 6.03 -4.87
C THR A 452 -23.82 5.39 -6.15
N ALA A 453 -24.71 6.09 -6.87
CA ALA A 453 -25.48 5.51 -7.97
C ALA A 453 -24.65 5.30 -9.25
N ALA A 454 -23.72 6.22 -9.54
CA ALA A 454 -22.92 6.18 -10.77
C ALA A 454 -21.64 5.34 -10.62
N GLY A 455 -21.13 5.17 -9.40
CA GLY A 455 -19.95 4.38 -9.10
C GLY A 455 -18.62 5.10 -9.34
N THR A 456 -17.54 4.35 -9.09
CA THR A 456 -16.16 4.80 -9.28
C THR A 456 -15.43 3.85 -10.22
N ARG A 457 -14.66 4.37 -11.17
CA ARG A 457 -13.90 3.60 -12.16
C ARG A 457 -12.42 3.97 -12.15
N ILE A 458 -11.56 3.00 -11.89
CA ILE A 458 -10.10 3.14 -11.90
C ILE A 458 -9.56 2.45 -13.14
N SER A 459 -9.00 3.23 -14.06
CA SER A 459 -8.37 2.74 -15.29
C SER A 459 -6.96 2.23 -15.04
N SER A 460 -6.41 1.44 -15.97
CA SER A 460 -5.02 1.00 -15.90
C SER A 460 -4.08 2.22 -15.84
N GLY A 461 -3.21 2.26 -14.83
CA GLY A 461 -2.36 3.42 -14.51
C GLY A 461 -2.98 4.41 -13.52
N GLY A 462 -4.17 4.13 -13.00
CA GLY A 462 -4.81 4.83 -11.89
C GLY A 462 -4.74 4.04 -10.57
N THR A 463 -4.84 4.75 -9.44
CA THR A 463 -4.97 4.17 -8.09
C THR A 463 -6.05 4.89 -7.31
N LEU A 464 -6.98 4.13 -6.72
CA LEU A 464 -7.78 4.59 -5.58
C LEU A 464 -6.99 4.30 -4.29
N ALA A 465 -6.62 5.36 -3.58
CA ALA A 465 -5.88 5.28 -2.34
C ALA A 465 -6.77 5.59 -1.15
N LEU A 466 -6.59 4.88 -0.04
CA LEU A 466 -7.25 5.13 1.24
C LEU A 466 -6.21 5.59 2.26
N GLY A 467 -6.62 6.52 3.12
CA GLY A 467 -5.85 6.93 4.30
C GLY A 467 -6.75 7.52 5.37
N GLU A 468 -6.18 7.87 6.50
CA GLU A 468 -6.85 8.57 7.61
C GLU A 468 -8.06 7.79 8.20
N GLY A 469 -8.03 6.46 8.15
CA GLY A 469 -9.02 5.59 8.79
C GLY A 469 -10.40 5.56 8.13
N VAL A 470 -10.46 5.79 6.81
CA VAL A 470 -11.72 5.76 6.05
C VAL A 470 -12.49 4.45 6.26
N ALA A 471 -13.77 4.59 6.61
CA ALA A 471 -14.74 3.52 6.73
C ALA A 471 -15.95 3.85 5.85
N SER A 472 -15.95 3.35 4.62
CA SER A 472 -17.09 3.52 3.72
C SER A 472 -18.16 2.47 4.03
N ALA A 473 -19.25 2.91 4.68
CA ALA A 473 -20.44 2.09 4.91
C ALA A 473 -21.36 2.02 3.68
N ALA A 474 -21.15 2.88 2.68
CA ALA A 474 -21.99 2.98 1.50
C ALA A 474 -21.46 2.07 0.39
N ALA A 475 -22.32 1.20 -0.14
CA ALA A 475 -21.99 0.19 -1.15
C ALA A 475 -21.94 0.79 -2.58
N GLU A 476 -21.17 1.85 -2.78
CA GLU A 476 -20.89 2.36 -4.12
C GLU A 476 -20.08 1.33 -4.92
N PRO A 477 -20.50 0.93 -6.13
CA PRO A 477 -19.71 0.04 -6.98
C PRO A 477 -18.39 0.68 -7.41
N VAL A 478 -17.30 -0.08 -7.33
CA VAL A 478 -15.97 0.34 -7.79
C VAL A 478 -15.47 -0.63 -8.86
N ALA A 479 -15.19 -0.13 -10.06
CA ALA A 479 -14.52 -0.86 -11.13
C ALA A 479 -13.01 -0.60 -11.09
N LEU A 480 -12.19 -1.65 -11.14
CA LEU A 480 -10.73 -1.58 -11.04
C LEU A 480 -10.06 -2.25 -12.25
N ALA A 481 -8.99 -1.65 -12.75
CA ALA A 481 -8.14 -2.24 -13.77
C ALA A 481 -6.65 -1.97 -13.50
N GLY A 482 -5.82 -3.00 -13.64
CA GLY A 482 -4.36 -2.88 -13.66
C GLY A 482 -3.70 -2.89 -12.29
N THR A 483 -2.42 -2.52 -12.26
CA THR A 483 -1.54 -2.68 -11.09
C THR A 483 -1.41 -1.41 -10.24
N GLY A 484 -2.08 -0.32 -10.62
CA GLY A 484 -1.94 0.99 -9.98
C GLY A 484 -1.18 2.02 -10.82
N ALA A 485 -1.16 3.24 -10.32
CA ALA A 485 -0.39 4.35 -10.86
C ALA A 485 1.13 4.18 -10.64
N ALA A 486 1.92 4.90 -11.43
CA ALA A 486 3.38 4.91 -11.25
C ALA A 486 3.76 5.33 -9.82
N GLY A 487 4.62 4.55 -9.16
CA GLY A 487 5.02 4.78 -7.76
C GLY A 487 4.03 4.24 -6.71
N ARG A 488 2.95 3.57 -7.12
CA ARG A 488 1.99 2.88 -6.25
C ARG A 488 2.12 1.37 -6.36
N SER A 489 1.63 0.66 -5.34
CA SER A 489 1.72 -0.81 -5.26
C SER A 489 0.45 -1.52 -5.73
N GLY A 490 -0.66 -0.79 -5.90
CA GLY A 490 -1.95 -1.34 -6.30
C GLY A 490 -2.87 -0.33 -6.97
N ALA A 491 -3.86 -0.82 -7.71
CA ALA A 491 -5.00 -0.03 -8.21
C ALA A 491 -5.98 0.35 -7.08
N LEU A 492 -5.96 -0.42 -5.99
CA LEU A 492 -6.52 -0.06 -4.69
C LEU A 492 -5.40 -0.19 -3.64
N GLU A 493 -5.14 0.87 -2.88
CA GLU A 493 -4.02 0.87 -1.93
C GLU A 493 -4.34 1.60 -0.63
N LEU A 494 -4.09 0.97 0.52
CA LEU A 494 -4.08 1.65 1.82
C LEU A 494 -2.70 2.29 2.06
N LEU A 495 -2.64 3.60 2.28
CA LEU A 495 -1.37 4.35 2.34
C LEU A 495 -0.78 4.49 3.74
N ASP A 496 -1.51 4.16 4.80
CA ASP A 496 -1.06 4.31 6.18
C ASP A 496 -1.38 3.09 7.06
N ALA A 497 -0.99 3.15 8.33
CA ALA A 497 -1.17 2.06 9.29
C ALA A 497 -2.58 2.04 9.94
N THR A 498 -3.44 3.01 9.63
CA THR A 498 -4.78 3.10 10.18
C THR A 498 -5.67 2.10 9.47
N ALA A 499 -6.47 1.35 10.24
CA ALA A 499 -7.40 0.41 9.65
C ALA A 499 -8.45 1.15 8.79
N ALA A 500 -8.71 0.63 7.59
CA ALA A 500 -9.72 1.14 6.68
C ALA A 500 -10.66 0.02 6.23
N THR A 501 -11.94 0.36 6.04
CA THR A 501 -12.96 -0.59 5.59
C THR A 501 -13.68 -0.05 4.37
N LEU A 502 -13.81 -0.88 3.34
CA LEU A 502 -14.52 -0.55 2.10
C LEU A 502 -15.64 -1.56 1.85
N ALA A 503 -16.89 -1.11 1.96
CA ALA A 503 -18.09 -1.91 1.66
C ALA A 503 -18.48 -1.95 0.18
N SER A 504 -17.72 -1.26 -0.68
CA SER A 504 -17.96 -1.21 -2.12
C SER A 504 -17.88 -2.58 -2.78
N PRO A 505 -18.88 -2.98 -3.59
CA PRO A 505 -18.72 -4.06 -4.55
C PRO A 505 -17.61 -3.71 -5.55
N LEU A 506 -16.58 -4.54 -5.64
CA LEU A 506 -15.45 -4.38 -6.54
C LEU A 506 -15.62 -5.22 -7.81
N THR A 507 -15.53 -4.60 -8.98
CA THR A 507 -15.49 -5.28 -10.28
C THR A 507 -14.11 -5.15 -10.90
N LEU A 508 -13.41 -6.26 -11.11
CA LEU A 508 -12.11 -6.31 -11.76
C LEU A 508 -12.31 -6.45 -13.28
N GLU A 509 -11.88 -5.44 -14.02
CA GLU A 509 -12.02 -5.39 -15.48
C GLU A 509 -10.76 -5.88 -16.22
N ALA A 510 -9.65 -5.97 -15.48
CA ALA A 510 -8.36 -6.51 -15.93
C ALA A 510 -7.65 -7.17 -14.73
N ALA A 511 -6.51 -7.82 -14.97
CA ALA A 511 -5.65 -8.28 -13.89
C ALA A 511 -5.33 -7.10 -12.95
N THR A 512 -5.67 -7.26 -11.66
CA THR A 512 -5.73 -6.16 -10.70
C THR A 512 -4.85 -6.44 -9.49
N THR A 513 -4.14 -5.42 -9.01
CA THR A 513 -3.38 -5.48 -7.75
C THR A 513 -4.04 -4.64 -6.66
N LEU A 514 -4.20 -5.22 -5.47
CA LEU A 514 -4.61 -4.53 -4.24
C LEU A 514 -3.45 -4.58 -3.25
N ALA A 515 -3.23 -3.47 -2.53
CA ALA A 515 -2.05 -3.32 -1.71
C ALA A 515 -2.31 -2.64 -0.36
N THR A 516 -1.41 -2.93 0.59
CA THR A 516 -1.26 -2.17 1.84
C THR A 516 0.17 -1.64 1.89
N ALA A 517 0.37 -0.32 1.86
CA ALA A 517 1.70 0.26 1.71
C ALA A 517 2.55 0.19 3.00
N VAL A 518 1.90 0.09 4.17
CA VAL A 518 2.53 0.24 5.48
C VAL A 518 2.27 -0.97 6.37
N ALA A 519 3.31 -1.45 7.07
CA ALA A 519 3.20 -2.53 8.03
C ALA A 519 2.24 -2.15 9.17
N GLY A 520 1.42 -3.10 9.63
CA GLY A 520 0.38 -2.86 10.65
C GLY A 520 -0.92 -2.25 10.12
N GLY A 521 -0.92 -1.69 8.90
CA GLY A 521 -2.16 -1.25 8.24
C GLY A 521 -3.07 -2.42 7.90
N ARG A 522 -4.39 -2.24 8.04
CA ARG A 522 -5.40 -3.24 7.70
C ARG A 522 -6.45 -2.64 6.77
N LEU A 523 -6.57 -3.19 5.56
CA LEU A 523 -7.63 -2.88 4.62
C LEU A 523 -8.64 -4.04 4.60
N THR A 524 -9.85 -3.80 5.09
CA THR A 524 -10.93 -4.80 5.09
C THR A 524 -11.94 -4.49 3.97
N LEU A 525 -12.12 -5.42 3.05
CA LEU A 525 -13.08 -5.35 1.97
C LEU A 525 -14.30 -6.21 2.33
N THR A 526 -15.43 -5.57 2.63
CA THR A 526 -16.67 -6.25 3.02
C THR A 526 -17.66 -6.40 1.86
N GLY A 527 -17.50 -5.62 0.79
CA GLY A 527 -18.24 -5.79 -0.46
C GLY A 527 -17.76 -6.98 -1.28
N THR A 528 -18.59 -7.45 -2.21
CA THR A 528 -18.22 -8.52 -3.15
C THR A 528 -17.03 -8.11 -4.01
N VAL A 529 -16.05 -8.99 -4.21
CA VAL A 529 -14.98 -8.84 -5.21
C VAL A 529 -15.24 -9.79 -6.36
N GLN A 530 -15.45 -9.27 -7.56
CA GLN A 530 -15.79 -10.09 -8.73
C GLN A 530 -15.04 -9.66 -9.97
N SER A 531 -14.94 -10.54 -10.96
CA SER A 531 -14.39 -10.25 -12.28
C SER A 531 -15.40 -10.59 -13.36
N THR A 532 -15.47 -9.79 -14.43
CA THR A 532 -16.34 -10.05 -15.59
C THR A 532 -15.68 -10.94 -16.65
N THR A 533 -14.35 -10.97 -16.68
CA THR A 533 -13.55 -11.67 -17.72
C THR A 533 -12.59 -12.72 -17.14
N ALA A 534 -12.90 -13.25 -15.94
CA ALA A 534 -12.05 -14.21 -15.22
C ALA A 534 -10.57 -13.77 -15.12
N THR A 535 -10.35 -12.61 -14.50
CA THR A 535 -9.02 -12.00 -14.32
C THR A 535 -8.31 -12.46 -13.04
N GLU A 536 -7.03 -12.12 -12.94
CA GLU A 536 -6.19 -12.34 -11.78
C GLU A 536 -6.34 -11.22 -10.75
N LEU A 537 -6.41 -11.59 -9.47
CA LEU A 537 -6.26 -10.67 -8.34
C LEU A 537 -4.93 -10.92 -7.64
N THR A 538 -4.11 -9.89 -7.54
CA THR A 538 -2.87 -9.91 -6.74
C THR A 538 -3.06 -9.08 -5.47
N ALA A 539 -2.78 -9.68 -4.31
CA ALA A 539 -2.63 -9.02 -3.02
C ALA A 539 -1.13 -8.81 -2.72
N THR A 540 -0.76 -7.62 -2.26
CA THR A 540 0.64 -7.29 -1.93
C THR A 540 0.77 -6.29 -0.77
N GLY A 541 2.00 -6.03 -0.37
CA GLY A 541 2.36 -5.09 0.68
C GLY A 541 2.59 -5.71 2.07
N PRO A 542 3.17 -4.95 3.01
CA PRO A 542 3.50 -5.42 4.37
C PRO A 542 2.36 -5.41 5.39
N GLY A 543 1.19 -4.85 5.08
CA GLY A 543 0.02 -4.82 5.97
C GLY A 543 -0.87 -6.07 5.84
N THR A 544 -2.11 -5.95 6.32
CA THR A 544 -3.15 -6.98 6.17
C THR A 544 -4.20 -6.52 5.15
N LEU A 545 -4.37 -7.26 4.07
CA LEU A 545 -5.54 -7.17 3.20
C LEU A 545 -6.53 -8.26 3.61
N GLU A 546 -7.74 -7.89 4.00
CA GLU A 546 -8.80 -8.83 4.36
C GLU A 546 -9.92 -8.81 3.32
N LEU A 547 -10.21 -9.98 2.73
CA LEU A 547 -11.38 -10.21 1.90
C LEU A 547 -12.49 -10.82 2.78
N ALA A 548 -13.25 -9.94 3.43
CA ALA A 548 -14.37 -10.31 4.30
C ALA A 548 -15.69 -10.48 3.51
N GLY A 549 -15.81 -9.83 2.35
CA GLY A 549 -16.90 -10.05 1.41
C GLY A 549 -16.67 -11.24 0.47
N PRO A 550 -17.70 -11.66 -0.28
CA PRO A 550 -17.62 -12.80 -1.21
C PRO A 550 -16.69 -12.52 -2.39
N VAL A 551 -15.93 -13.51 -2.85
CA VAL A 551 -15.02 -13.41 -4.01
C VAL A 551 -15.48 -14.35 -5.13
N HIS A 552 -15.84 -13.81 -6.30
CA HIS A 552 -16.52 -14.57 -7.36
C HIS A 552 -15.92 -14.37 -8.75
N SER A 553 -16.00 -15.39 -9.61
CA SER A 553 -15.67 -15.25 -11.04
C SER A 553 -14.24 -14.77 -11.36
N LEU A 554 -13.32 -14.82 -10.39
CA LEU A 554 -11.89 -14.65 -10.64
C LEU A 554 -11.29 -15.96 -11.15
N ARG A 555 -10.24 -15.82 -11.98
CA ARG A 555 -9.39 -16.95 -12.35
C ARG A 555 -8.61 -17.40 -11.13
N ASN A 556 -7.71 -16.57 -10.63
CA ASN A 556 -6.82 -16.87 -9.52
C ASN A 556 -6.70 -15.69 -8.55
N VAL A 557 -6.37 -16.03 -7.31
CA VAL A 557 -5.97 -15.08 -6.27
C VAL A 557 -4.50 -15.35 -5.95
N ILE A 558 -3.67 -14.31 -5.91
CA ILE A 558 -2.25 -14.45 -5.64
C ILE A 558 -1.86 -13.53 -4.49
N HIS A 559 -1.21 -14.07 -3.47
CA HIS A 559 -0.54 -13.28 -2.44
C HIS A 559 0.95 -13.19 -2.75
N ARG A 560 1.47 -11.98 -2.95
CA ARG A 560 2.89 -11.71 -3.30
C ARG A 560 3.61 -10.78 -2.34
N GLY A 561 2.93 -10.25 -1.33
CA GLY A 561 3.52 -9.32 -0.36
C GLY A 561 4.04 -10.02 0.90
N PRO A 562 4.94 -9.38 1.67
CA PRO A 562 5.42 -9.93 2.95
C PRO A 562 4.35 -9.93 4.05
N GLY A 563 3.24 -9.20 3.87
CA GLY A 563 2.16 -9.09 4.83
C GLY A 563 1.17 -10.26 4.80
N THR A 564 -0.07 -9.96 5.20
CA THR A 564 -1.13 -10.95 5.38
C THR A 564 -2.27 -10.75 4.37
N LEU A 565 -2.65 -11.80 3.65
CA LEU A 565 -3.94 -11.91 2.97
C LEU A 565 -4.89 -12.72 3.87
N ARG A 566 -5.87 -12.06 4.48
CA ARG A 566 -6.88 -12.71 5.32
C ARG A 566 -8.14 -13.02 4.50
N LEU A 567 -8.60 -14.26 4.57
CA LEU A 567 -9.81 -14.75 3.90
C LEU A 567 -10.81 -15.19 4.98
N SER A 568 -11.79 -14.35 5.26
CA SER A 568 -12.75 -14.53 6.37
C SER A 568 -14.20 -14.75 5.91
N ASN A 569 -14.44 -14.78 4.60
CA ASN A 569 -15.75 -15.09 4.02
C ASN A 569 -15.93 -16.61 3.83
N SER A 570 -17.19 -17.06 3.77
CA SER A 570 -17.56 -18.48 3.64
C SER A 570 -18.30 -18.83 2.35
N ASP A 571 -18.44 -17.90 1.41
CA ASP A 571 -19.29 -18.04 0.22
C ASP A 571 -18.57 -17.72 -1.10
N SER A 572 -17.25 -17.51 -1.07
CA SER A 572 -16.46 -17.30 -2.31
C SER A 572 -16.56 -18.47 -3.29
N THR A 573 -16.60 -18.15 -4.59
CA THR A 573 -16.72 -19.11 -5.70
C THR A 573 -15.66 -18.98 -6.79
N PHE A 574 -14.62 -18.17 -6.58
CA PHE A 574 -13.50 -18.11 -7.53
C PHE A 574 -12.86 -19.47 -7.79
N GLY A 575 -12.21 -19.62 -8.94
CA GLY A 575 -11.62 -20.89 -9.38
C GLY A 575 -12.62 -21.96 -9.83
N SER A 576 -13.83 -21.58 -10.25
CA SER A 576 -14.86 -22.51 -10.73
C SER A 576 -14.47 -23.23 -12.03
N THR A 577 -15.07 -24.41 -12.26
CA THR A 577 -14.71 -25.39 -13.30
C THR A 577 -15.02 -24.99 -14.75
N ALA A 578 -15.50 -23.77 -15.00
CA ALA A 578 -15.97 -23.36 -16.33
C ALA A 578 -14.86 -22.86 -17.28
N GLU A 579 -13.63 -22.61 -16.80
CA GLU A 579 -12.50 -22.27 -17.67
C GLU A 579 -11.32 -23.20 -17.45
N ALA A 580 -11.19 -24.17 -18.36
CA ALA A 580 -10.07 -25.11 -18.44
C ALA A 580 -8.78 -24.47 -19.00
N ALA A 581 -8.37 -23.32 -18.47
CA ALA A 581 -7.11 -22.66 -18.84
C ALA A 581 -6.32 -22.16 -17.60
N ALA A 582 -5.34 -22.96 -17.18
CA ALA A 582 -4.21 -22.61 -16.30
C ALA A 582 -4.53 -21.98 -14.93
N ASN A 583 -5.03 -22.85 -14.04
CA ASN A 583 -4.89 -22.87 -12.58
C ASN A 583 -5.72 -21.86 -11.76
N GLY A 584 -7.04 -21.99 -11.83
CA GLY A 584 -7.95 -21.26 -10.95
C GLY A 584 -7.85 -21.65 -9.47
N THR A 585 -6.87 -21.06 -8.77
CA THR A 585 -6.48 -21.39 -7.40
C THR A 585 -5.97 -20.17 -6.63
N LEU A 586 -5.70 -20.38 -5.33
CA LEU A 586 -4.88 -19.48 -4.52
C LEU A 586 -3.39 -19.84 -4.71
N LEU A 587 -2.56 -18.86 -5.02
CA LEU A 587 -1.11 -18.95 -4.95
C LEU A 587 -0.60 -18.03 -3.83
N VAL A 588 0.05 -18.62 -2.82
CA VAL A 588 0.78 -17.87 -1.80
C VAL A 588 2.24 -17.91 -2.17
N ALA A 589 2.74 -16.81 -2.72
CA ALA A 589 4.11 -16.74 -3.20
C ALA A 589 5.09 -16.41 -2.07
N ARG A 590 4.69 -15.51 -1.16
CA ARG A 590 5.38 -15.13 0.09
C ARG A 590 4.38 -14.45 1.03
N GLY A 591 4.77 -14.23 2.29
CA GLY A 591 3.89 -13.74 3.35
C GLY A 591 2.87 -14.79 3.79
N THR A 592 1.83 -14.34 4.48
CA THR A 592 0.83 -15.22 5.11
C THR A 592 -0.53 -15.11 4.43
N ALA A 593 -1.09 -16.22 3.97
CA ALA A 593 -2.53 -16.37 3.77
C ALA A 593 -3.16 -16.88 5.07
N LEU A 594 -4.07 -16.10 5.66
CA LEU A 594 -4.74 -16.40 6.91
C LEU A 594 -6.21 -16.77 6.67
N ILE A 595 -6.56 -18.03 6.93
CA ILE A 595 -7.87 -18.60 6.67
C ILE A 595 -8.72 -18.53 7.93
N ALA A 596 -9.79 -17.75 7.90
CA ALA A 596 -10.67 -17.49 9.04
C ALA A 596 -12.13 -17.91 8.77
N ALA A 597 -12.31 -18.89 7.88
CA ALA A 597 -13.57 -19.56 7.58
C ALA A 597 -13.28 -20.93 6.92
N ASP A 598 -14.27 -21.82 6.87
CA ASP A 598 -14.09 -23.13 6.22
C ASP A 598 -13.76 -23.00 4.72
N ALA A 599 -12.87 -23.86 4.26
CA ALA A 599 -12.40 -23.94 2.88
C ALA A 599 -12.62 -25.36 2.32
N PRO A 600 -13.87 -25.71 1.94
CA PRO A 600 -14.21 -27.02 1.41
C PRO A 600 -13.58 -27.25 0.02
N ASN A 601 -13.54 -28.51 -0.40
CA ASN A 601 -13.09 -28.88 -1.74
C ASN A 601 -14.28 -28.87 -2.71
N ASN A 602 -14.18 -28.13 -3.83
CA ASN A 602 -15.23 -28.03 -4.85
C ASN A 602 -16.60 -27.53 -4.35
N ALA A 603 -16.62 -26.73 -3.28
CA ALA A 603 -17.80 -26.03 -2.78
C ALA A 603 -17.42 -24.59 -2.38
N PRO A 604 -18.38 -23.66 -2.27
CA PRO A 604 -18.10 -22.30 -1.81
C PRO A 604 -17.46 -22.27 -0.42
N GLY A 605 -16.52 -21.36 -0.21
CA GLY A 605 -15.82 -21.16 1.07
C GLY A 605 -14.59 -20.28 0.91
N ALA A 606 -13.79 -20.10 1.97
CA ALA A 606 -12.71 -19.10 2.03
C ALA A 606 -11.69 -19.18 0.87
N LEU A 607 -11.50 -20.38 0.30
CA LEU A 607 -10.56 -20.66 -0.79
C LEU A 607 -11.24 -20.89 -2.15
N GLY A 608 -12.46 -20.38 -2.31
CA GLY A 608 -13.24 -20.44 -3.54
C GLY A 608 -13.83 -21.82 -3.83
N ARG A 609 -14.56 -21.92 -4.94
CA ARG A 609 -15.19 -23.17 -5.40
C ARG A 609 -14.32 -23.82 -6.47
N SER A 610 -13.24 -24.46 -6.02
CA SER A 610 -12.27 -25.11 -6.90
C SER A 610 -11.87 -26.48 -6.36
N SER A 611 -11.37 -27.35 -7.23
CA SER A 611 -10.67 -28.60 -6.88
C SER A 611 -9.16 -28.56 -7.14
N TYR A 612 -8.65 -27.48 -7.74
CA TYR A 612 -7.23 -27.31 -8.05
C TYR A 612 -6.38 -27.03 -6.82
N ARG A 613 -5.13 -27.47 -6.78
CA ARG A 613 -4.26 -27.35 -5.60
C ARG A 613 -3.98 -25.88 -5.24
N VAL A 614 -4.03 -25.52 -3.97
CA VAL A 614 -3.47 -24.26 -3.45
C VAL A 614 -1.95 -24.36 -3.51
N ARG A 615 -1.29 -23.37 -4.10
CA ARG A 615 0.16 -23.42 -4.37
C ARG A 615 0.91 -22.56 -3.36
N LEU A 616 1.97 -23.08 -2.75
CA LEU A 616 2.77 -22.38 -1.75
C LEU A 616 4.24 -22.27 -2.17
N GLY A 617 4.78 -21.06 -2.11
CA GLY A 617 6.22 -20.77 -2.15
C GLY A 617 6.89 -20.98 -3.51
N THR A 618 6.32 -20.38 -4.56
CA THR A 618 6.85 -20.43 -5.93
C THR A 618 8.20 -19.72 -6.08
N ALA A 619 9.09 -20.26 -6.92
CA ALA A 619 10.42 -19.70 -7.16
C ALA A 619 10.42 -18.33 -7.83
N ALA A 620 9.36 -18.00 -8.58
CA ALA A 620 9.28 -16.75 -9.33
C ALA A 620 9.26 -15.49 -8.45
N TYR A 621 8.93 -15.60 -7.16
CA TYR A 621 8.71 -14.45 -6.26
C TYR A 621 9.40 -14.60 -4.91
N ALA A 622 10.30 -15.54 -4.77
CA ALA A 622 10.93 -15.81 -3.48
C ALA A 622 11.90 -14.71 -3.06
N VAL A 623 11.91 -14.45 -1.76
CA VAL A 623 12.77 -13.47 -1.11
C VAL A 623 13.41 -14.12 0.11
N ALA A 624 14.69 -13.86 0.34
CA ALA A 624 15.41 -14.38 1.50
C ALA A 624 14.76 -13.92 2.81
N GLY A 625 14.43 -14.88 3.69
CA GLY A 625 13.81 -14.61 4.99
C GLY A 625 12.29 -14.42 4.97
N GLU A 626 11.63 -14.45 3.81
CA GLU A 626 10.17 -14.35 3.72
C GLU A 626 9.54 -15.72 3.46
N GLU A 627 8.85 -16.26 4.47
CA GLU A 627 8.09 -17.52 4.36
C GLU A 627 6.88 -17.37 3.42
N ALA A 628 6.40 -18.48 2.86
CA ALA A 628 5.09 -18.57 2.22
C ALA A 628 4.19 -19.44 3.12
N ALA A 629 3.29 -18.80 3.85
CA ALA A 629 2.49 -19.44 4.90
C ALA A 629 1.00 -19.51 4.55
N LEU A 630 0.37 -20.64 4.86
CA LEU A 630 -1.09 -20.82 4.88
C LEU A 630 -1.50 -21.23 6.30
N LEU A 631 -2.00 -20.27 7.07
CA LEU A 631 -2.36 -20.47 8.48
C LEU A 631 -3.88 -20.42 8.65
N ILE A 632 -4.40 -21.14 9.64
CA ILE A 632 -5.81 -21.13 10.03
C ILE A 632 -5.96 -20.30 11.32
N ASP A 633 -6.92 -19.38 11.31
CA ASP A 633 -7.30 -18.57 12.48
C ASP A 633 -8.62 -19.09 13.05
N GLY A 634 -8.53 -20.10 13.91
CA GLY A 634 -9.68 -20.71 14.58
C GLY A 634 -9.89 -22.20 14.24
N ALA A 635 -11.03 -22.72 14.66
CA ALA A 635 -11.40 -24.12 14.50
C ALA A 635 -12.02 -24.42 13.11
N TYR A 636 -11.32 -24.03 12.04
CA TYR A 636 -11.76 -24.21 10.66
C TYR A 636 -11.06 -25.37 9.95
N THR A 637 -11.67 -25.81 8.86
CA THR A 637 -11.18 -26.89 8.01
C THR A 637 -10.75 -26.40 6.63
N VAL A 638 -9.55 -26.75 6.22
CA VAL A 638 -9.05 -26.61 4.84
C VAL A 638 -9.06 -28.00 4.17
N ALA A 639 -10.07 -28.23 3.32
CA ALA A 639 -10.21 -29.45 2.53
C ALA A 639 -9.59 -29.34 1.13
N ARG A 640 -9.20 -28.13 0.71
CA ARG A 640 -8.53 -27.88 -0.58
C ARG A 640 -7.16 -28.56 -0.58
N PRO A 641 -6.81 -29.36 -1.62
CA PRO A 641 -5.47 -29.94 -1.73
C PRO A 641 -4.39 -28.86 -1.81
N LEU A 642 -3.20 -29.15 -1.29
CA LEU A 642 -2.07 -28.22 -1.26
C LEU A 642 -0.93 -28.73 -2.15
N GLN A 643 -0.20 -27.82 -2.78
CA GLN A 643 1.03 -28.09 -3.50
C GLN A 643 2.14 -27.19 -2.98
N ILE A 644 3.20 -27.81 -2.48
CA ILE A 644 4.43 -27.14 -2.09
C ILE A 644 5.37 -27.18 -3.28
N GLU A 645 5.64 -26.04 -3.89
CA GLU A 645 6.38 -25.97 -5.14
C GLU A 645 7.89 -26.18 -4.96
N ALA A 646 8.51 -26.79 -5.98
CA ALA A 646 9.95 -26.99 -6.06
C ALA A 646 10.72 -25.67 -6.10
N GLY A 647 12.01 -25.76 -5.74
CA GLY A 647 12.98 -24.67 -5.83
C GLY A 647 13.80 -24.53 -4.57
N ASN A 648 15.01 -23.99 -4.71
CA ASN A 648 15.95 -23.79 -3.61
C ASN A 648 15.61 -22.48 -2.88
N GLN A 649 14.43 -22.43 -2.25
CA GLN A 649 13.97 -21.22 -1.58
C GLN A 649 14.65 -21.06 -0.21
N PRO A 650 15.12 -19.85 0.12
CA PRO A 650 15.76 -19.59 1.41
C PRO A 650 14.80 -19.71 2.62
N ALA A 651 13.49 -19.73 2.41
CA ALA A 651 12.48 -19.86 3.46
C ALA A 651 11.53 -21.05 3.20
N ALA A 652 11.14 -21.73 4.28
CA ALA A 652 10.23 -22.87 4.23
C ALA A 652 8.81 -22.44 3.84
N ALA A 653 8.08 -23.32 3.14
CA ALA A 653 6.62 -23.19 3.08
C ALA A 653 6.08 -23.59 4.46
N VAL A 654 5.06 -22.89 4.93
CA VAL A 654 4.47 -23.12 6.26
C VAL A 654 2.98 -23.38 6.15
N ILE A 655 2.49 -24.40 6.84
CA ILE A 655 1.07 -24.54 7.18
C ILE A 655 0.91 -24.57 8.69
N GLY A 656 -0.25 -24.17 9.21
CA GLY A 656 -0.43 -24.15 10.65
C GLY A 656 -1.71 -23.49 11.13
N ASN A 657 -1.71 -23.14 12.41
CA ASN A 657 -2.74 -22.32 13.04
C ASN A 657 -2.13 -21.17 13.86
N THR A 658 -2.96 -20.24 14.30
CA THR A 658 -2.51 -19.02 15.01
C THR A 658 -2.93 -18.94 16.48
N GLY A 659 -3.76 -19.86 16.97
CA GLY A 659 -4.23 -19.85 18.36
C GLY A 659 -4.59 -21.22 18.92
N ALA A 660 -5.06 -21.23 20.17
CA ALA A 660 -5.40 -22.42 20.96
C ALA A 660 -6.71 -23.10 20.50
N THR A 661 -6.74 -23.53 19.25
CA THR A 661 -7.88 -24.22 18.62
C THR A 661 -7.40 -25.45 17.85
N VAL A 662 -8.35 -26.32 17.47
CA VAL A 662 -8.07 -27.45 16.58
C VAL A 662 -8.37 -27.05 15.14
N SER A 663 -7.32 -26.84 14.34
CA SER A 663 -7.44 -26.52 12.92
C SER A 663 -7.13 -27.75 12.06
N ARG A 664 -7.86 -27.96 10.97
CA ARG A 664 -7.83 -29.23 10.23
C ARG A 664 -7.44 -29.01 8.77
N PHE A 665 -6.45 -29.78 8.30
CA PHE A 665 -6.13 -29.92 6.88
C PHE A 665 -6.54 -31.31 6.41
N THR A 666 -7.62 -31.39 5.63
CA THR A 666 -8.22 -32.67 5.19
C THR A 666 -7.96 -32.98 3.72
N GLY A 667 -7.54 -31.98 2.93
CA GLY A 667 -7.08 -32.18 1.56
C GLY A 667 -5.67 -32.81 1.49
N ALA A 668 -5.38 -33.55 0.42
CA ALA A 668 -4.05 -34.11 0.20
C ALA A 668 -2.98 -33.01 0.03
N ILE A 669 -1.77 -33.27 0.52
CA ILE A 669 -0.63 -32.35 0.49
C ILE A 669 0.45 -32.96 -0.40
N PHE A 670 0.77 -32.27 -1.49
CA PHE A 670 1.75 -32.66 -2.49
C PHE A 670 3.05 -31.89 -2.26
N LEU A 671 4.12 -32.62 -1.91
CA LEU A 671 5.40 -32.04 -1.52
C LEU A 671 6.41 -32.18 -2.66
N GLN A 672 7.10 -31.09 -2.99
CA GLN A 672 8.29 -31.10 -3.85
C GLN A 672 9.57 -30.64 -3.11
N ARG A 673 9.43 -30.29 -1.82
CA ARG A 673 10.48 -29.87 -0.88
C ARG A 673 9.97 -29.99 0.56
N GLU A 674 10.76 -29.53 1.53
CA GLU A 674 10.35 -29.46 2.93
C GLU A 674 9.15 -28.52 3.15
N LEU A 675 8.18 -29.00 3.93
CA LEU A 675 7.04 -28.24 4.47
C LEU A 675 7.15 -28.17 5.99
N THR A 676 7.10 -26.95 6.53
CA THR A 676 6.98 -26.73 7.97
C THR A 676 5.50 -26.75 8.38
N VAL A 677 5.17 -27.52 9.41
CA VAL A 677 3.85 -27.56 10.03
C VAL A 677 3.99 -26.97 11.43
N ARG A 678 3.36 -25.81 11.65
CA ARG A 678 3.52 -25.00 12.87
C ARG A 678 2.21 -24.94 13.67
N ALA A 679 2.22 -25.50 14.88
CA ALA A 679 1.08 -25.41 15.79
C ALA A 679 1.31 -24.35 16.87
N ALA A 680 0.35 -23.44 17.04
CA ALA A 680 0.36 -22.41 18.07
C ALA A 680 0.22 -23.00 19.47
N GLU A 681 0.57 -22.22 20.50
CA GLU A 681 0.50 -22.65 21.90
C GLU A 681 -0.93 -23.03 22.29
N GLY A 682 -1.09 -24.18 22.96
CA GLY A 682 -2.40 -24.76 23.27
C GLY A 682 -3.21 -25.22 22.04
N GLY A 683 -2.71 -24.98 20.82
CA GLY A 683 -3.37 -25.29 19.57
C GLY A 683 -3.00 -26.68 19.03
N THR A 684 -3.89 -27.22 18.20
CA THR A 684 -3.66 -28.47 17.46
C THR A 684 -3.83 -28.26 15.97
N VAL A 685 -2.84 -28.66 15.17
CA VAL A 685 -2.94 -28.74 13.70
C VAL A 685 -3.09 -30.21 13.32
N ARG A 686 -4.27 -30.59 12.83
CA ARG A 686 -4.55 -31.97 12.43
C ARG A 686 -4.44 -32.13 10.92
N LEU A 687 -3.51 -32.97 10.46
CA LEU A 687 -3.38 -33.38 9.07
C LEU A 687 -4.12 -34.72 8.88
N GLU A 688 -5.29 -34.64 8.27
CA GLU A 688 -6.14 -35.79 7.94
C GLU A 688 -6.05 -36.16 6.45
N GLY A 689 -5.59 -35.21 5.63
CA GLY A 689 -5.16 -35.51 4.27
C GLY A 689 -3.80 -36.21 4.24
N ILE A 690 -3.55 -36.96 3.17
CA ILE A 690 -2.27 -37.63 2.94
C ILE A 690 -1.21 -36.59 2.54
N ALA A 691 -0.09 -36.52 3.27
CA ALA A 691 1.13 -35.91 2.76
C ALA A 691 1.89 -36.92 1.89
N GLN A 692 2.28 -36.52 0.68
CA GLN A 692 2.96 -37.38 -0.28
C GLN A 692 3.92 -36.59 -1.18
N ASP A 693 4.91 -37.30 -1.71
CA ASP A 693 5.77 -36.75 -2.75
C ASP A 693 4.94 -36.42 -4.00
N ASP A 694 5.36 -35.38 -4.72
CA ASP A 694 4.80 -35.03 -6.02
C ASP A 694 5.80 -35.40 -7.12
N THR A 695 6.62 -34.46 -7.59
CA THR A 695 7.65 -34.69 -8.61
C THR A 695 9.05 -34.94 -8.04
N ALA A 696 9.24 -34.74 -6.73
CA ALA A 696 10.50 -34.93 -6.02
C ALA A 696 10.22 -35.32 -4.55
N PRO A 697 11.18 -35.96 -3.85
CA PRO A 697 11.06 -36.26 -2.42
C PRO A 697 10.78 -35.01 -1.59
N GLY A 698 9.68 -35.02 -0.84
CA GLY A 698 9.29 -33.98 0.09
C GLY A 698 9.55 -34.36 1.54
N ALA A 699 9.84 -33.38 2.39
CA ALA A 699 10.09 -33.56 3.82
C ALA A 699 9.02 -32.84 4.65
N LEU A 700 8.84 -33.28 5.90
CA LEU A 700 8.01 -32.58 6.88
C LEU A 700 8.88 -32.11 8.04
N ARG A 701 8.67 -30.87 8.48
CA ARG A 701 9.29 -30.31 9.67
C ARG A 701 8.21 -29.82 10.62
N ILE A 702 8.18 -30.35 11.83
CA ILE A 702 7.21 -29.97 12.86
C ILE A 702 7.83 -28.92 13.77
N GLU A 703 7.12 -27.80 13.95
CA GLU A 703 7.52 -26.67 14.77
C GLU A 703 6.35 -26.09 15.57
N GLY A 704 6.66 -25.09 16.41
CA GLY A 704 5.69 -24.40 17.26
C GLY A 704 5.50 -25.13 18.60
N PRO A 705 4.97 -24.44 19.62
CA PRO A 705 4.78 -25.03 20.96
C PRO A 705 3.56 -25.97 21.05
N GLY A 706 2.68 -25.99 20.06
CA GLY A 706 1.46 -26.80 20.05
C GLY A 706 1.64 -28.26 19.62
N THR A 707 0.52 -28.89 19.26
CA THR A 707 0.48 -30.28 18.78
C THR A 707 0.18 -30.36 17.28
N VAL A 708 0.95 -31.13 16.54
CA VAL A 708 0.62 -31.57 15.18
C VAL A 708 0.16 -33.03 15.22
N GLU A 709 -0.99 -33.32 14.61
CA GLU A 709 -1.54 -34.67 14.53
C GLU A 709 -1.49 -35.21 13.10
N LEU A 710 -0.85 -36.37 12.92
CA LEU A 710 -0.87 -37.10 11.65
C LEU A 710 -1.80 -38.29 11.78
N THR A 711 -2.93 -38.27 11.09
CA THR A 711 -3.95 -39.33 11.20
C THR A 711 -4.05 -40.20 9.94
N ALA A 712 -3.55 -39.72 8.80
CA ALA A 712 -3.51 -40.44 7.54
C ALA A 712 -2.27 -41.34 7.36
N VAL A 713 -2.26 -42.12 6.28
CA VAL A 713 -1.06 -42.84 5.80
C VAL A 713 -0.25 -41.90 4.89
N ASN A 714 0.76 -41.26 5.46
CA ASN A 714 1.63 -40.30 4.77
C ASN A 714 2.74 -41.03 4.01
N ARG A 715 2.86 -40.71 2.71
CA ARG A 715 3.69 -41.44 1.73
C ARG A 715 4.90 -40.64 1.23
N HIS A 716 5.20 -39.50 1.85
CA HIS A 716 6.40 -38.74 1.51
C HIS A 716 7.66 -39.50 1.92
N THR A 717 8.73 -39.35 1.14
CA THR A 717 9.99 -40.11 1.35
C THR A 717 11.11 -39.29 1.98
N GLY A 718 11.07 -37.96 1.88
CA GLY A 718 11.96 -37.09 2.64
C GLY A 718 11.64 -37.15 4.14
N GLY A 719 12.66 -36.95 4.98
CA GLY A 719 12.56 -37.15 6.43
C GLY A 719 11.45 -36.32 7.09
N THR A 720 10.94 -36.84 8.21
CA THR A 720 10.04 -36.12 9.12
C THR A 720 10.83 -35.69 10.35
N ALA A 721 11.07 -34.39 10.50
CA ALA A 721 11.79 -33.83 11.64
C ALA A 721 10.80 -33.23 12.66
N VAL A 722 10.91 -33.62 13.93
CA VAL A 722 10.18 -33.01 15.06
C VAL A 722 11.14 -32.08 15.78
N ALA A 723 11.11 -30.80 15.40
CA ALA A 723 12.08 -29.81 15.81
C ALA A 723 11.68 -29.05 17.08
N ALA A 724 10.37 -28.88 17.30
CA ALA A 724 9.78 -28.28 18.50
C ALA A 724 8.33 -28.78 18.66
N GLY A 725 7.74 -28.55 19.84
CA GLY A 725 6.35 -28.93 20.12
C GLY A 725 6.13 -30.42 20.18
N THR A 726 4.91 -30.86 19.85
CA THR A 726 4.51 -32.27 19.90
C THR A 726 4.02 -32.75 18.53
N LEU A 727 4.60 -33.83 18.03
CA LEU A 727 4.02 -34.65 16.97
C LEU A 727 3.26 -35.83 17.59
N ARG A 728 1.94 -35.86 17.42
CA ARG A 728 1.08 -36.99 17.79
C ARG A 728 0.76 -37.82 16.55
N LEU A 729 1.47 -38.93 16.39
CA LEU A 729 1.34 -39.85 15.26
C LEU A 729 0.26 -40.90 15.54
N LEU A 730 -0.87 -40.81 14.82
CA LEU A 730 -1.98 -41.76 14.90
C LEU A 730 -2.11 -42.63 13.63
N GLY A 731 -1.67 -42.09 12.49
CA GLY A 731 -1.65 -42.78 11.20
C GLY A 731 -0.29 -43.44 10.93
N GLU A 732 0.19 -43.31 9.69
CA GLU A 732 1.48 -43.86 9.26
C GLU A 732 2.35 -42.77 8.60
N VAL A 733 3.66 -42.89 8.74
CA VAL A 733 4.66 -42.11 8.01
C VAL A 733 5.65 -43.04 7.34
N ALA A 734 5.81 -42.92 6.02
CA ALA A 734 6.72 -43.75 5.23
C ALA A 734 8.20 -43.35 5.37
N SER A 735 8.50 -42.10 5.71
CA SER A 735 9.86 -41.56 5.82
C SER A 735 10.52 -41.81 7.18
N PRO A 736 11.86 -41.70 7.28
CA PRO A 736 12.54 -41.71 8.56
C PRO A 736 12.07 -40.53 9.43
N VAL A 737 11.92 -40.78 10.73
CA VAL A 737 11.53 -39.76 11.72
C VAL A 737 12.73 -39.39 12.59
N LEU A 738 13.06 -38.10 12.68
CA LEU A 738 14.04 -37.53 13.59
C LEU A 738 13.33 -36.68 14.64
N VAL A 739 13.53 -36.97 15.92
CA VAL A 739 13.04 -36.15 17.04
C VAL A 739 14.22 -35.43 17.67
N SER A 740 14.28 -34.10 17.54
CA SER A 740 15.36 -33.27 18.08
C SER A 740 14.80 -31.91 18.48
N GLY A 741 14.70 -31.66 19.79
CA GLY A 741 14.09 -30.45 20.36
C GLY A 741 12.57 -30.52 20.57
N GLY A 742 11.88 -31.52 20.01
CA GLY A 742 10.44 -31.73 20.19
C GLY A 742 10.07 -33.08 20.82
N THR A 743 8.77 -33.36 20.85
CA THR A 743 8.17 -34.58 21.43
C THR A 743 7.45 -35.41 20.37
N LEU A 744 7.72 -36.71 20.29
CA LEU A 744 6.91 -37.68 19.53
C LEU A 744 6.02 -38.50 20.47
N THR A 745 4.72 -38.55 20.19
CA THR A 745 3.73 -39.36 20.91
C THR A 745 2.78 -40.03 19.93
N GLY A 746 1.87 -40.85 20.46
CA GLY A 746 0.85 -41.56 19.69
C GLY A 746 1.17 -43.03 19.43
N THR A 747 0.29 -43.67 18.68
CA THR A 747 0.22 -45.14 18.53
C THR A 747 0.33 -45.59 17.07
N GLY A 748 0.68 -44.68 16.17
CA GLY A 748 0.77 -44.93 14.74
C GLY A 748 1.97 -45.78 14.33
N ARG A 749 2.32 -45.70 13.04
CA ARG A 749 3.41 -46.47 12.41
C ARG A 749 4.41 -45.58 11.70
N ILE A 750 5.69 -45.87 11.88
CA ILE A 750 6.81 -45.34 11.11
C ILE A 750 7.31 -46.49 10.24
N ALA A 751 7.08 -46.44 8.93
CA ALA A 751 7.49 -47.52 8.00
C ALA A 751 8.99 -47.50 7.65
N SER A 752 9.76 -46.70 8.38
CA SER A 752 11.20 -46.50 8.24
C SER A 752 11.86 -46.48 9.62
N THR A 753 12.95 -45.74 9.80
CA THR A 753 13.70 -45.62 11.05
C THR A 753 13.18 -44.49 11.94
N LEU A 754 13.33 -44.65 13.26
CA LEU A 754 13.14 -43.59 14.25
C LEU A 754 14.49 -43.22 14.87
N THR A 755 14.84 -41.94 14.92
CA THR A 755 15.98 -41.43 15.68
C THR A 755 15.50 -40.39 16.69
N CYS A 756 15.79 -40.59 17.97
CA CYS A 756 15.59 -39.59 19.01
C CYS A 756 16.95 -39.02 19.43
N ALA A 757 17.18 -37.74 19.15
CA ALA A 757 18.40 -37.03 19.49
C ALA A 757 18.49 -36.76 21.00
N ALA A 758 19.62 -36.21 21.46
CA ALA A 758 19.89 -35.97 22.88
C ALA A 758 18.88 -35.00 23.53
N ASP A 759 18.32 -34.09 22.74
CA ASP A 759 17.29 -33.13 23.13
C ASP A 759 15.88 -33.55 22.67
N GLY A 760 15.74 -34.76 22.12
CA GLY A 760 14.47 -35.32 21.69
C GLY A 760 13.71 -36.00 22.84
N ARG A 761 12.39 -35.98 22.76
CA ARG A 761 11.49 -36.61 23.74
C ARG A 761 10.53 -37.57 23.05
N LEU A 762 10.38 -38.77 23.60
CA LEU A 762 9.22 -39.62 23.35
C LEU A 762 8.21 -39.41 24.47
N ALA A 763 6.92 -39.58 24.19
CA ALA A 763 5.87 -39.57 25.20
C ALA A 763 4.82 -40.65 24.94
N ALA A 764 4.26 -41.23 26.01
CA ALA A 764 3.14 -42.15 25.92
C ALA A 764 2.27 -42.07 27.18
N THR A 765 0.95 -42.14 26.98
CA THR A 765 -0.04 -42.22 28.07
C THR A 765 -0.45 -43.65 28.30
N LEU A 766 -0.22 -44.12 29.53
CA LEU A 766 -0.40 -45.49 29.94
C LEU A 766 -1.85 -45.74 30.39
N PRO A 767 -2.58 -46.64 29.73
CA PRO A 767 -3.86 -47.10 30.23
C PRO A 767 -3.67 -47.98 31.47
N ALA A 768 -4.68 -48.02 32.35
CA ALA A 768 -4.66 -48.84 33.58
C ALA A 768 -4.39 -50.33 33.28
N THR A 769 -4.87 -50.82 32.14
CA THR A 769 -4.62 -52.19 31.65
C THR A 769 -3.52 -52.16 30.60
N PRO A 770 -2.35 -52.80 30.81
CA PRO A 770 -1.24 -52.70 29.87
C PRO A 770 -1.53 -53.18 28.44
N ALA A 771 -2.37 -54.20 28.29
CA ALA A 771 -2.78 -54.71 26.98
C ALA A 771 -3.63 -53.73 26.16
N ALA A 772 -4.19 -52.69 26.80
CA ALA A 772 -4.97 -51.67 26.11
C ALA A 772 -4.09 -50.62 25.40
N LEU A 773 -2.78 -50.58 25.69
CA LEU A 773 -1.87 -49.68 24.99
C LEU A 773 -1.52 -50.27 23.63
N ALA A 774 -1.87 -49.56 22.56
CA ALA A 774 -1.32 -49.82 21.25
C ALA A 774 0.10 -49.22 21.17
N PRO A 775 1.16 -50.03 20.96
CA PRO A 775 2.51 -49.48 20.87
C PRO A 775 2.72 -48.71 19.56
N LEU A 776 3.55 -47.67 19.61
CA LEU A 776 4.14 -47.05 18.42
C LEU A 776 4.92 -48.12 17.65
N ARG A 777 4.70 -48.22 16.34
CA ARG A 777 5.36 -49.21 15.49
C ARG A 777 6.43 -48.54 14.64
N VAL A 778 7.62 -49.13 14.57
CA VAL A 778 8.73 -48.73 13.72
C VAL A 778 9.17 -49.96 12.93
N ASP A 779 9.09 -49.91 11.61
CA ASP A 779 9.50 -51.06 10.79
C ASP A 779 11.03 -51.18 10.70
N GLY A 780 11.72 -50.05 10.74
CA GLY A 780 13.17 -49.96 10.80
C GLY A 780 13.72 -50.00 12.23
N THR A 781 14.98 -49.60 12.34
CA THR A 781 15.67 -49.44 13.62
C THR A 781 15.17 -48.21 14.37
N ALA A 782 14.98 -48.35 15.68
CA ALA A 782 14.80 -47.23 16.61
C ALA A 782 16.14 -46.93 17.30
N THR A 783 16.61 -45.69 17.18
CA THR A 783 17.90 -45.22 17.69
C THR A 783 17.69 -44.12 18.71
N PHE A 784 18.32 -44.25 19.87
CA PHE A 784 18.28 -43.25 20.94
C PHE A 784 19.68 -42.70 21.19
N ALA A 785 19.83 -41.39 21.20
CA ALA A 785 21.06 -40.74 21.62
C ALA A 785 21.14 -40.65 23.16
N SER A 786 22.36 -40.52 23.69
CA SER A 786 22.55 -40.18 25.11
C SER A 786 21.91 -38.81 25.40
N GLY A 787 20.99 -38.76 26.37
CA GLY A 787 20.20 -37.57 26.71
C GLY A 787 18.74 -37.63 26.26
N ALA A 788 18.40 -38.46 25.26
CA ALA A 788 17.02 -38.63 24.80
C ALA A 788 16.10 -39.02 25.97
N THR A 789 14.92 -38.41 26.06
CA THR A 789 13.98 -38.66 27.18
C THR A 789 12.75 -39.43 26.75
N LEU A 790 12.16 -40.20 27.66
CA LEU A 790 10.87 -40.85 27.50
C LEU A 790 9.96 -40.42 28.65
N ALA A 791 8.95 -39.63 28.32
CA ALA A 791 7.89 -39.19 29.21
C ALA A 791 6.80 -40.24 29.30
N LEU A 792 6.43 -40.63 30.51
CA LEU A 792 5.23 -41.45 30.71
C LEU A 792 4.29 -40.71 31.64
N ASP A 793 3.01 -40.82 31.34
CA ASP A 793 1.90 -40.46 32.22
C ASP A 793 0.81 -41.54 32.12
N GLY A 794 -0.29 -41.40 32.85
CA GLY A 794 -1.42 -42.33 32.75
C GLY A 794 -2.05 -42.74 34.07
N ALA A 795 -2.99 -43.66 33.98
CA ALA A 795 -3.77 -44.13 35.13
C ALA A 795 -2.94 -45.03 36.06
N THR A 796 -3.26 -45.03 37.35
CA THR A 796 -2.62 -45.93 38.32
C THR A 796 -2.90 -47.39 37.97
N ALA A 797 -1.84 -48.16 37.81
CA ALA A 797 -1.90 -49.62 37.63
C ALA A 797 -1.13 -50.32 38.76
N ALA A 798 -1.33 -51.63 38.90
CA ALA A 798 -0.63 -52.40 39.92
C ALA A 798 0.90 -52.41 39.67
N ALA A 799 1.68 -52.33 40.73
CA ALA A 799 3.12 -52.62 40.68
C ALA A 799 3.36 -53.99 39.99
N GLY A 800 4.36 -54.04 39.13
CA GLY A 800 4.66 -55.16 38.23
C GLY A 800 4.00 -55.07 36.85
N SER A 801 3.04 -54.17 36.64
CA SER A 801 2.43 -53.96 35.33
C SER A 801 3.47 -53.58 34.28
N THR A 802 3.39 -54.19 33.10
CA THR A 802 4.37 -53.98 32.02
C THR A 802 3.67 -53.63 30.72
N TRP A 803 4.00 -52.46 30.15
CA TRP A 803 3.45 -51.96 28.88
C TRP A 803 4.50 -52.10 27.78
N THR A 804 4.06 -52.51 26.60
CA THR A 804 4.85 -52.39 25.38
C THR A 804 4.60 -51.00 24.80
N LEU A 805 5.63 -50.15 24.80
CA LEU A 805 5.53 -48.75 24.38
C LEU A 805 5.83 -48.59 22.89
N LEU A 806 6.87 -49.30 22.43
CA LEU A 806 7.36 -49.22 21.07
C LEU A 806 7.79 -50.59 20.56
N ARG A 807 7.48 -50.89 19.30
CA ARG A 807 8.00 -52.06 18.57
C ARG A 807 8.88 -51.59 17.43
N ALA A 808 10.09 -52.13 17.32
CA ALA A 808 11.06 -51.80 16.26
C ALA A 808 11.70 -53.07 15.70
N SER A 809 12.24 -53.07 14.47
CA SER A 809 12.99 -54.25 13.98
C SER A 809 14.31 -54.45 14.73
N ALA A 810 14.88 -53.37 15.26
CA ALA A 810 16.01 -53.37 16.18
C ALA A 810 16.03 -52.07 17.01
N PHE A 811 16.73 -52.11 18.15
CA PHE A 811 17.02 -50.94 18.98
C PHE A 811 18.53 -50.70 19.04
N THR A 812 18.98 -49.45 18.90
CA THR A 812 20.39 -49.07 19.02
C THR A 812 20.59 -47.82 19.88
N GLY A 813 21.79 -47.67 20.45
CA GLY A 813 22.10 -46.61 21.43
C GLY A 813 21.67 -46.95 22.87
N PRO A 814 21.88 -46.03 23.83
CA PRO A 814 21.39 -46.19 25.21
C PRO A 814 19.86 -46.20 25.29
N LEU A 815 19.30 -46.74 26.37
CA LEU A 815 17.87 -46.53 26.66
C LEU A 815 17.60 -45.04 26.97
N PRO A 816 16.45 -44.49 26.56
CA PRO A 816 16.11 -43.12 26.86
C PRO A 816 15.96 -42.90 28.37
N GLN A 817 16.33 -41.72 28.85
CA GLN A 817 16.14 -41.32 30.23
C GLN A 817 14.65 -41.23 30.54
N LEU A 818 14.22 -41.99 31.53
CA LEU A 818 12.83 -42.10 31.91
C LEU A 818 12.39 -40.88 32.74
N ALA A 819 11.33 -40.22 32.32
CA ALA A 819 10.65 -39.16 33.05
C ALA A 819 9.26 -39.65 33.46
N LEU A 820 9.09 -39.93 34.76
CA LEU A 820 7.87 -40.48 35.33
C LEU A 820 7.08 -39.44 36.13
N PRO A 821 5.77 -39.65 36.34
CA PRO A 821 5.00 -38.87 37.31
C PRO A 821 5.58 -39.00 38.72
N ALA A 822 5.34 -37.99 39.56
CA ALA A 822 5.79 -38.02 40.95
C ALA A 822 5.27 -39.28 41.68
N GLY A 823 6.15 -39.93 42.44
CA GLY A 823 5.82 -41.16 43.17
C GLY A 823 5.88 -42.46 42.36
N TRP A 824 6.04 -42.39 41.04
CA TRP A 824 6.22 -43.59 40.20
C TRP A 824 7.70 -43.99 40.17
N GLN A 825 7.96 -45.28 40.35
CA GLN A 825 9.25 -45.91 40.07
C GLN A 825 9.06 -47.03 39.07
N GLY A 826 9.98 -47.16 38.12
CA GLY A 826 9.94 -48.23 37.14
C GLY A 826 11.19 -48.28 36.28
N SER A 827 11.23 -49.28 35.41
CA SER A 827 12.40 -49.56 34.56
C SER A 827 12.01 -49.77 33.11
N LEU A 828 12.93 -49.41 32.20
CA LEU A 828 12.84 -49.71 30.79
C LEU A 828 13.69 -50.94 30.44
N ALA A 829 13.20 -51.77 29.53
CA ALA A 829 13.97 -52.86 28.94
C ALA A 829 13.55 -53.08 27.48
N VAL A 830 14.49 -53.54 26.66
CA VAL A 830 14.20 -54.06 25.31
C VAL A 830 14.13 -55.58 25.39
N VAL A 831 12.98 -56.14 25.03
CA VAL A 831 12.72 -57.59 25.04
C VAL A 831 12.14 -57.99 23.69
N SER A 832 12.82 -58.87 22.95
CA SER A 832 12.35 -59.42 21.66
C SER A 832 11.73 -58.36 20.74
N ASN A 833 12.49 -57.29 20.47
CA ASN A 833 12.08 -56.18 19.60
C ASN A 833 10.96 -55.27 20.13
N GLU A 834 10.74 -55.27 21.45
CA GLU A 834 9.81 -54.38 22.14
C GLU A 834 10.51 -53.54 23.21
N LEU A 835 10.33 -52.23 23.19
CA LEU A 835 10.65 -51.36 24.32
C LEU A 835 9.50 -51.43 25.32
N ARG A 836 9.78 -51.96 26.50
CA ARG A 836 8.81 -52.17 27.56
C ARG A 836 9.13 -51.30 28.76
N PHE A 837 8.09 -50.77 29.39
CA PHE A 837 8.16 -50.16 30.71
C PHE A 837 7.49 -51.07 31.72
N THR A 838 8.18 -51.36 32.81
CA THR A 838 7.62 -52.06 33.97
C THR A 838 7.54 -51.11 35.14
N LEU A 839 6.31 -50.88 35.62
CA LEU A 839 6.07 -50.14 36.84
C LEU A 839 6.50 -51.00 38.04
N GLN A 840 7.37 -50.48 38.90
CA GLN A 840 7.90 -51.21 40.06
C GLN A 840 7.14 -50.84 41.34
N SER A 841 6.86 -49.56 41.54
CA SER A 841 6.05 -49.09 42.66
C SER A 841 5.41 -47.75 42.34
N ILE A 842 4.25 -47.48 42.95
CA ILE A 842 3.65 -46.15 43.00
C ILE A 842 3.50 -45.78 44.47
N THR A 843 4.04 -44.62 44.85
CA THR A 843 3.76 -43.97 46.13
C THR A 843 2.91 -42.74 45.84
N VAL A 844 1.58 -42.88 45.89
CA VAL A 844 0.66 -41.74 45.70
C VAL A 844 0.54 -40.98 47.03
N SER A 845 1.03 -39.74 47.09
CA SER A 845 0.72 -38.86 48.22
C SER A 845 -0.76 -38.43 48.15
N ALA A 846 -1.39 -38.08 49.28
CA ALA A 846 -2.78 -37.62 49.24
C ALA A 846 -2.96 -36.36 48.37
N ALA A 847 -1.93 -35.50 48.30
CA ALA A 847 -1.92 -34.35 47.40
C ALA A 847 -1.88 -34.77 45.92
N ALA A 848 -1.07 -35.77 45.55
CA ALA A 848 -1.04 -36.31 44.19
C ALA A 848 -2.37 -36.99 43.80
N ALA A 849 -3.01 -37.70 44.74
CA ALA A 849 -4.34 -38.28 44.54
C ALA A 849 -5.39 -37.18 44.32
N TRP A 850 -5.38 -36.12 45.15
CA TRP A 850 -6.28 -34.99 45.05
C TRP A 850 -6.11 -34.22 43.73
N ARG A 851 -4.87 -33.93 43.32
CA ARG A 851 -4.61 -33.34 42.00
C ARG A 851 -5.15 -34.21 40.88
N THR A 852 -5.07 -35.53 41.05
CA THR A 852 -5.59 -36.46 40.06
C THR A 852 -7.11 -36.45 39.99
N GLU A 853 -7.76 -36.35 41.14
CA GLU A 853 -9.21 -36.29 41.26
C GLU A 853 -9.80 -35.03 40.59
N HIS A 854 -9.20 -33.86 40.81
CA HIS A 854 -9.73 -32.59 40.29
C HIS A 854 -9.25 -32.25 38.88
N PHE A 855 -7.98 -32.54 38.54
CA PHE A 855 -7.37 -32.11 37.27
C PHE A 855 -7.03 -33.26 36.30
N GLY A 856 -7.22 -34.53 36.70
CA GLY A 856 -6.82 -35.67 35.89
C GLY A 856 -5.31 -35.97 35.99
N SER A 857 -4.53 -35.91 34.90
CA SER A 857 -3.10 -36.26 34.99
C SER A 857 -2.28 -35.10 35.54
N ALA A 858 -1.85 -35.20 36.81
CA ALA A 858 -1.10 -34.15 37.53
C ALA A 858 0.30 -33.82 36.96
N ALA A 859 0.75 -34.52 35.91
CA ALA A 859 2.03 -34.29 35.23
C ALA A 859 1.94 -33.35 34.02
N VAL A 860 0.72 -32.94 33.62
CA VAL A 860 0.49 -32.35 32.29
C VAL A 860 -0.34 -31.05 32.31
N ASP A 861 -0.98 -30.69 33.42
CA ASP A 861 -1.78 -29.46 33.54
C ASP A 861 -1.09 -28.40 34.44
N PRO A 862 -0.65 -27.26 33.87
CA PRO A 862 -0.14 -26.12 34.64
C PRO A 862 -1.11 -25.60 35.70
N GLY A 863 -2.42 -25.76 35.50
CA GLY A 863 -3.48 -25.40 36.43
C GLY A 863 -3.47 -26.20 37.74
N SER A 864 -2.76 -27.33 37.80
CA SER A 864 -2.65 -28.17 39.01
C SER A 864 -1.49 -27.78 39.95
N ALA A 865 -0.74 -26.72 39.63
CA ALA A 865 0.38 -26.26 40.45
C ALA A 865 -0.07 -25.78 41.84
N ALA A 866 0.76 -25.92 42.88
CA ALA A 866 0.42 -25.57 44.26
C ALA A 866 -0.03 -24.11 44.44
N THR A 867 0.49 -23.22 43.58
CA THR A 867 0.26 -21.77 43.59
C THR A 867 -0.75 -21.32 42.53
N ALA A 868 -1.31 -22.23 41.73
CA ALA A 868 -2.32 -21.89 40.73
C ALA A 868 -3.69 -21.71 41.39
N ASP A 869 -4.52 -20.88 40.77
CA ASP A 869 -5.89 -20.50 41.15
C ASP A 869 -6.74 -20.57 39.85
N PRO A 870 -7.22 -21.78 39.46
CA PRO A 870 -7.85 -22.01 38.17
C PRO A 870 -9.26 -21.41 38.02
N ASP A 871 -9.97 -21.24 39.12
CA ASP A 871 -11.32 -20.69 39.20
C ASP A 871 -11.36 -19.20 39.61
N ALA A 872 -10.20 -18.63 39.92
CA ALA A 872 -9.94 -17.20 40.13
C ALA A 872 -10.67 -16.61 41.35
N ASP A 873 -10.79 -17.39 42.42
CA ASP A 873 -11.46 -17.00 43.66
C ASP A 873 -10.51 -16.47 44.76
N GLY A 874 -9.20 -16.55 44.50
CA GLY A 874 -8.13 -16.08 45.39
C GLY A 874 -7.52 -17.18 46.26
N TRP A 875 -7.96 -18.44 46.17
CA TRP A 875 -7.35 -19.58 46.83
C TRP A 875 -6.39 -20.31 45.88
N ALA A 876 -5.16 -20.51 46.35
CA ALA A 876 -4.22 -21.37 45.62
C ALA A 876 -4.54 -22.85 45.90
N ASN A 877 -4.28 -23.73 44.94
CA ASN A 877 -4.52 -25.17 45.06
C ASN A 877 -3.96 -25.83 46.35
N LEU A 878 -2.84 -25.35 46.91
CA LEU A 878 -2.35 -25.86 48.19
C LEU A 878 -3.29 -25.51 49.36
N ALA A 879 -3.87 -24.32 49.35
CA ALA A 879 -4.85 -23.90 50.33
C ALA A 879 -6.16 -24.64 50.15
N GLU A 880 -6.60 -24.79 48.91
CA GLU A 880 -7.75 -25.61 48.51
C GLU A 880 -7.67 -27.03 49.08
N PHE A 881 -6.56 -27.70 48.79
CA PHE A 881 -6.25 -29.03 49.30
C PHE A 881 -6.22 -29.06 50.82
N ALA A 882 -5.52 -28.13 51.48
CA ALA A 882 -5.34 -28.15 52.92
C ALA A 882 -6.65 -27.85 53.69
N LEU A 883 -7.55 -27.06 53.13
CA LEU A 883 -8.78 -26.61 53.78
C LEU A 883 -10.00 -27.45 53.40
N GLY A 884 -9.93 -28.23 52.33
CA GLY A 884 -11.03 -29.08 51.90
C GLY A 884 -11.96 -28.44 50.87
N LEU A 885 -11.45 -27.55 50.04
CA LEU A 885 -12.17 -26.77 49.02
C LEU A 885 -12.08 -27.42 47.62
N ASP A 886 -12.79 -26.87 46.64
CA ASP A 886 -12.86 -27.40 45.26
C ASP A 886 -12.22 -26.43 44.24
N PRO A 887 -11.06 -26.77 43.65
CA PRO A 887 -10.23 -25.83 42.91
C PRO A 887 -10.74 -25.48 41.50
N LEU A 888 -11.94 -25.94 41.19
CA LEU A 888 -12.64 -25.69 39.93
C LEU A 888 -13.99 -25.00 40.15
N ALA A 889 -14.31 -24.62 41.39
CA ALA A 889 -15.59 -24.03 41.76
C ALA A 889 -15.41 -22.95 42.82
N VAL A 890 -15.73 -21.71 42.45
CA VAL A 890 -15.61 -20.52 43.30
C VAL A 890 -16.07 -20.76 44.74
N ASP A 891 -15.12 -20.69 45.67
CA ASP A 891 -15.32 -20.93 47.09
C ASP A 891 -15.51 -19.63 47.90
N GLY A 892 -16.21 -19.76 49.02
CA GLY A 892 -16.52 -18.64 49.91
C GLY A 892 -15.41 -18.37 50.94
N SER A 893 -15.22 -17.11 51.33
CA SER A 893 -14.26 -16.71 52.38
C SER A 893 -14.53 -17.30 53.78
N ALA A 894 -15.67 -18.00 53.96
CA ALA A 894 -16.02 -18.70 55.20
C ALA A 894 -15.08 -19.88 55.53
N ALA A 895 -14.29 -20.36 54.57
CA ALA A 895 -13.28 -21.41 54.77
C ALA A 895 -12.18 -21.04 55.78
N LEU A 896 -11.92 -19.73 55.94
CA LEU A 896 -10.98 -19.16 56.90
C LEU A 896 -11.64 -17.99 57.64
N ALA A 897 -12.28 -18.29 58.77
CA ALA A 897 -13.07 -17.33 59.52
C ALA A 897 -12.25 -16.64 60.62
N LEU A 898 -11.99 -15.35 60.44
CA LEU A 898 -11.47 -14.47 61.49
C LEU A 898 -12.64 -13.94 62.35
N ALA A 899 -12.55 -14.08 63.66
CA ALA A 899 -13.54 -13.57 64.61
C ALA A 899 -12.86 -12.99 65.86
N THR A 900 -13.66 -12.36 66.72
CA THR A 900 -13.25 -11.95 68.05
C THR A 900 -13.96 -12.79 69.11
N ALA A 901 -13.21 -13.33 70.05
CA ALA A 901 -13.75 -14.04 71.21
C ALA A 901 -13.07 -13.52 72.48
N THR A 902 -13.85 -13.00 73.42
CA THR A 902 -13.38 -12.58 74.75
C THR A 902 -12.12 -11.69 74.70
N ASP A 903 -12.19 -10.60 73.94
CA ASP A 903 -11.10 -9.62 73.73
C ASP A 903 -9.85 -10.15 73.00
N ARG A 904 -9.97 -11.22 72.21
CA ARG A 904 -8.87 -11.79 71.41
C ARG A 904 -9.31 -12.09 69.99
N LEU A 905 -8.39 -12.03 69.03
CA LEU A 905 -8.64 -12.55 67.69
C LEU A 905 -8.62 -14.07 67.71
N THR A 906 -9.52 -14.67 66.95
CA THR A 906 -9.56 -16.12 66.71
C THR A 906 -9.60 -16.39 65.23
N LEU A 907 -8.82 -17.36 64.76
CA LEU A 907 -8.85 -17.85 63.39
C LEU A 907 -9.40 -19.27 63.36
N THR A 908 -10.52 -19.47 62.66
CA THR A 908 -11.16 -20.78 62.52
C THR A 908 -11.03 -21.28 61.09
N PHE A 909 -10.59 -22.53 60.93
CA PHE A 909 -10.48 -23.20 59.62
C PHE A 909 -10.62 -24.71 59.77
N THR A 910 -10.98 -25.38 58.69
CA THR A 910 -11.03 -26.84 58.63
C THR A 910 -9.66 -27.40 58.30
N ARG A 911 -9.24 -28.46 59.01
CA ARG A 911 -8.01 -29.19 58.72
C ARG A 911 -8.35 -30.55 58.13
N ARG A 912 -7.45 -31.06 57.29
CA ARG A 912 -7.43 -32.45 56.85
C ARG A 912 -6.53 -33.28 57.76
N ALA A 913 -6.84 -34.55 57.92
CA ALA A 913 -5.98 -35.52 58.60
C ALA A 913 -4.85 -36.00 57.67
N GLU A 914 -4.01 -35.07 57.20
CA GLU A 914 -2.90 -35.33 56.27
C GLU A 914 -1.55 -35.06 56.96
N PRO A 915 -0.76 -36.10 57.30
CA PRO A 915 0.51 -35.95 58.01
C PRO A 915 1.57 -35.09 57.29
N ALA A 916 1.53 -35.01 55.96
CA ALA A 916 2.47 -34.22 55.16
C ALA A 916 2.19 -32.70 55.21
N LEU A 917 1.00 -32.28 55.65
CA LEU A 917 0.66 -30.87 55.81
C LEU A 917 1.20 -30.31 57.13
N THR A 918 1.69 -29.08 57.08
CA THR A 918 1.95 -28.27 58.27
C THR A 918 1.09 -27.02 58.23
N TYR A 919 0.21 -26.90 59.21
CA TYR A 919 -0.63 -25.72 59.44
C TYR A 919 0.03 -24.87 60.52
N THR A 920 0.34 -23.61 60.22
CA THR A 920 0.87 -22.66 61.20
C THR A 920 0.01 -21.41 61.24
N VAL A 921 -0.58 -21.09 62.39
CA VAL A 921 -1.21 -19.79 62.61
C VAL A 921 -0.16 -18.85 63.18
N GLU A 922 0.06 -17.75 62.47
CA GLU A 922 1.00 -16.72 62.86
C GLU A 922 0.27 -15.44 63.19
N ALA A 923 0.80 -14.71 64.16
CA ALA A 923 0.26 -13.43 64.58
C ALA A 923 1.32 -12.33 64.50
N ALA A 924 0.88 -11.12 64.14
CA ALA A 924 1.73 -9.94 64.07
C ALA A 924 0.95 -8.68 64.49
N THR A 925 1.68 -7.61 64.81
CA THR A 925 1.11 -6.26 65.00
C THR A 925 1.10 -5.45 63.70
N SER A 926 1.71 -5.95 62.63
CA SER A 926 1.77 -5.36 61.30
C SER A 926 1.72 -6.46 60.23
N PRO A 927 1.06 -6.26 59.08
CA PRO A 927 1.08 -7.22 57.97
C PRO A 927 2.48 -7.47 57.40
N ALA A 928 3.40 -6.51 57.55
CA ALA A 928 4.80 -6.63 57.13
C ALA A 928 5.65 -7.51 58.08
N GLY A 929 5.08 -7.97 59.20
CA GLY A 929 5.78 -8.73 60.23
C GLY A 929 6.50 -7.85 61.26
N PRO A 930 7.34 -8.44 62.12
CA PRO A 930 7.67 -9.87 62.18
C PRO A 930 6.44 -10.71 62.57
N TRP A 931 6.30 -11.86 61.93
CA TRP A 931 5.24 -12.82 62.19
C TRP A 931 5.74 -13.88 63.18
N THR A 932 4.95 -14.15 64.21
CA THR A 932 5.29 -15.14 65.25
C THR A 932 4.28 -16.28 65.19
N SER A 933 4.76 -17.53 65.12
CA SER A 933 3.88 -18.70 65.24
C SER A 933 3.24 -18.73 66.63
N ILE A 934 1.92 -18.75 66.66
CA ILE A 934 1.13 -18.89 67.90
C ILE A 934 0.51 -20.28 68.01
N TRP A 935 0.47 -21.04 66.92
CA TRP A 935 -0.04 -22.41 66.89
C TRP A 935 0.48 -23.14 65.65
N THR A 936 0.82 -24.42 65.81
CA THR A 936 1.25 -25.29 64.71
C THR A 936 0.63 -26.68 64.88
N SER A 937 0.29 -27.31 63.75
CA SER A 937 -0.14 -28.71 63.67
C SER A 937 0.50 -29.38 62.47
N THR A 938 1.14 -30.52 62.70
CA THR A 938 1.84 -31.32 61.67
C THR A 938 1.81 -32.81 62.03
N GLY A 939 2.02 -33.69 61.05
CA GLY A 939 2.09 -35.13 61.27
C GLY A 939 0.81 -35.68 61.93
N ALA A 940 1.00 -36.48 62.99
CA ALA A 940 -0.10 -37.10 63.72
C ALA A 940 -1.02 -36.10 64.46
N GLN A 941 -0.66 -34.82 64.56
CA GLN A 941 -1.49 -33.78 65.18
C GLN A 941 -2.61 -33.29 64.25
N ASN A 942 -2.49 -33.57 62.94
CA ASN A 942 -3.49 -33.19 61.96
C ASN A 942 -4.71 -34.11 62.10
N THR A 943 -5.78 -33.57 62.66
CA THR A 943 -7.08 -34.22 62.80
C THR A 943 -8.07 -33.56 61.85
N ALA A 944 -8.91 -34.36 61.19
CA ALA A 944 -9.95 -33.83 60.31
C ALA A 944 -10.99 -33.04 61.10
N GLY A 945 -11.37 -31.87 60.60
CA GLY A 945 -12.42 -31.02 61.18
C GLY A 945 -11.95 -29.61 61.56
N PRO A 946 -12.88 -28.76 62.07
CA PRO A 946 -12.59 -27.38 62.38
C PRO A 946 -11.63 -27.25 63.56
N VAL A 947 -10.74 -26.26 63.48
CA VAL A 947 -9.93 -25.78 64.61
C VAL A 947 -10.10 -24.29 64.74
N THR A 948 -10.21 -23.81 65.98
CA THR A 948 -10.18 -22.39 66.30
C THR A 948 -8.90 -22.11 67.09
N VAL A 949 -8.04 -21.25 66.51
CA VAL A 949 -6.82 -20.79 67.16
C VAL A 949 -7.04 -19.39 67.70
N THR A 950 -6.86 -19.22 69.00
CA THR A 950 -7.00 -17.93 69.68
C THR A 950 -5.64 -17.26 69.84
N ASP A 951 -5.55 -15.98 69.47
CA ASP A 951 -4.37 -15.15 69.70
C ASP A 951 -4.06 -15.08 71.22
N PRO A 952 -2.82 -15.40 71.64
CA PRO A 952 -2.41 -15.25 73.04
C PRO A 952 -2.40 -13.79 73.53
N VAL A 953 -2.47 -12.80 72.63
CA VAL A 953 -2.49 -11.36 72.96
C VAL A 953 -3.91 -10.80 72.96
N ALA A 954 -4.27 -10.08 74.01
CA ALA A 954 -5.55 -9.40 74.13
C ALA A 954 -5.58 -8.10 73.32
N LEU A 955 -6.70 -7.79 72.67
CA LEU A 955 -6.88 -6.58 71.87
C LEU A 955 -6.84 -5.31 72.72
N THR A 956 -7.21 -5.38 73.99
CA THR A 956 -6.98 -4.28 74.96
C THR A 956 -5.50 -3.93 75.16
N THR A 957 -4.60 -4.92 75.06
CA THR A 957 -3.14 -4.72 75.23
C THR A 957 -2.41 -4.43 73.92
N SER A 958 -2.96 -4.88 72.79
CA SER A 958 -2.44 -4.60 71.46
C SER A 958 -3.63 -4.45 70.51
N PRO A 959 -4.12 -3.22 70.26
CA PRO A 959 -5.37 -2.98 69.54
C PRO A 959 -5.29 -3.31 68.04
N THR A 960 -4.08 -3.45 67.51
CA THR A 960 -3.84 -3.85 66.11
C THR A 960 -3.18 -5.21 66.08
N ARG A 961 -3.90 -6.20 65.57
CA ARG A 961 -3.44 -7.59 65.45
C ARG A 961 -3.87 -8.15 64.11
N PHE A 962 -2.99 -8.96 63.53
CA PHE A 962 -3.22 -9.68 62.29
C PHE A 962 -2.95 -11.16 62.53
N LEU A 963 -3.82 -12.02 62.03
CA LEU A 963 -3.60 -13.47 62.00
C LEU A 963 -3.49 -13.91 60.54
N ARG A 964 -2.62 -14.88 60.27
CA ARG A 964 -2.59 -15.58 58.98
C ARG A 964 -2.40 -17.07 59.19
N LEU A 965 -2.89 -17.86 58.24
CA LEU A 965 -2.60 -19.29 58.14
C LEU A 965 -1.50 -19.50 57.10
N ARG A 966 -0.39 -20.09 57.53
CA ARG A 966 0.71 -20.53 56.66
C ARG A 966 0.58 -22.04 56.46
N LEU A 967 0.62 -22.47 55.20
CA LEU A 967 0.47 -23.85 54.79
C LEU A 967 1.75 -24.32 54.09
N GLU A 968 2.24 -25.48 54.49
CA GLU A 968 3.44 -26.10 53.94
C GLU A 968 3.19 -27.59 53.71
N THR A 969 3.79 -28.14 52.65
CA THR A 969 3.84 -29.58 52.39
C THR A 969 5.18 -29.96 51.78
N ALA A 970 5.66 -31.15 52.12
CA ALA A 970 6.88 -31.72 51.52
C ALA A 970 6.60 -32.55 50.26
N THR A 971 5.33 -32.79 49.91
CA THR A 971 4.93 -33.82 48.94
C THR A 971 3.83 -33.38 47.96
N TRP A 972 3.85 -32.12 47.49
CA TRP A 972 2.87 -31.60 46.52
C TRP A 972 2.91 -32.36 45.18
#